data_AF-A0A914LFN9-F1
#
_entry.id   AF-A0A914LFN9-F1
#
_cell.length_a   1.000
_cell.length_b   1.000
_cell.length_c   1.000
_cell.angle_alpha   90.00
_cell.angle_beta   90.00
_cell.angle_gamma   90.00
#
_symmetry.space_group_name_H-M   'P 1'
#
loop_
_entity.id
_entity.type
_entity.pdbx_description
1 polymer ?
#
loop_
_entity_poly.entity_id
_entity_poly.type
_entity_poly.pdbx_seq_one_letter_code
_entity_poly.pdbx_strand_id
1 'polypeptide(L)'
;MRFWPSIFVLILMRISHCSIVNIGDDKPIDPLNGRICGIGDMNKDGNTDLIVQQRTGSQNKLVVYLQSEGAEFRNGTQHIDLGKDGNDVFCNVGDFNGDSCPDLFIVSKIDDTSASFVNKIASVFSPRPPTRYQAKVYLNGRNDNFVELPLCFKTTDSSKSDICTPYQFIDHPSLVDINGDGITDIIGFQAIMENSDKNAATNSESSFVCLAGNFQEDVHGFDLKICKQNFPVPRQVFTGFTPIFTDLDRDLSAELIFVDQEENNSSGQKKRLVVWKYKEFTDSDHFKWELNNELTVDLPNTEKSQYLASPLVADVDSDGFQEILVPICDSKECTSVSTIWCYKFNETLNKAQWRTISLDFGNQKATIYPEVDGDTRVLFRIGDFSQNGFPDLIATISLSGGMKIPLILENVIDTNTAANFNRKYELSKKPQRILQKDVQNVRLSAFFDLKEDGNLDIMYEYEGPNGPMINFIKCDDKGDTTFLKVQIFTGPECSSGQCCDPETESSRRVKIGSGIAWQGACVSIRMADSGQGLIEQGMRNALQCQIPQTSHRILHNPFVLFGLSRSPNFVEEVHLGGPRWPELGKLQKDFIRQIVPNSRVIVIPPGLQDRSANWTSRLYVTPSRLIILSILVMVSMCIILLVLIAALHLRERQQDKKERQAQTHRFHFDAM
;
A
#
# COMPACT_ATOMS: atom_id res chain seq x y z
N MET A 1 -54.64 43.93 21.38
CA MET A 1 -54.58 42.51 20.98
C MET A 1 -53.16 42.26 20.46
N ARG A 2 -52.14 41.98 21.29
CA ARG A 2 -51.84 40.79 22.12
C ARG A 2 -51.90 39.46 21.33
N PHE A 3 -50.73 38.79 21.29
CA PHE A 3 -50.40 37.44 20.80
C PHE A 3 -50.15 37.23 19.29
N TRP A 4 -48.90 37.51 18.85
CA TRP A 4 -48.16 36.73 17.83
C TRP A 4 -46.76 37.34 17.62
N PRO A 5 -45.73 36.81 18.31
CA PRO A 5 -44.60 36.26 17.54
C PRO A 5 -44.01 34.96 18.13
N SER A 6 -44.61 34.37 19.17
CA SER A 6 -44.01 33.22 19.87
C SER A 6 -44.28 31.85 19.24
N ILE A 7 -45.11 31.75 18.19
CA ILE A 7 -45.48 30.46 17.59
C ILE A 7 -44.50 30.01 16.49
N PHE A 8 -43.75 30.93 15.88
CA PHE A 8 -42.79 30.55 14.83
C PHE A 8 -41.45 30.02 15.36
N VAL A 9 -41.08 30.36 16.60
CA VAL A 9 -39.85 29.86 17.25
C VAL A 9 -40.07 28.51 17.96
N LEU A 10 -41.31 28.18 18.34
CA LEU A 10 -41.65 26.94 19.05
C LEU A 10 -41.86 25.72 18.14
N ILE A 11 -42.12 25.92 16.84
CA ILE A 11 -42.25 24.80 15.87
C ILE A 11 -40.88 24.30 15.39
N LEU A 12 -39.83 25.12 15.45
CA LEU A 12 -38.44 24.67 15.20
C LEU A 12 -37.75 24.06 16.42
N MET A 13 -38.26 24.24 17.65
CA MET A 13 -37.69 23.65 18.87
C MET A 13 -38.43 22.42 19.42
N ARG A 14 -39.47 21.91 18.73
CA ARG A 14 -40.21 20.69 19.14
C ARG A 14 -40.16 19.54 18.12
N ILE A 15 -39.11 19.47 17.30
CA ILE A 15 -38.65 18.23 16.63
C ILE A 15 -37.24 17.87 17.12
N SER A 16 -36.95 18.16 18.40
CA SER A 16 -35.66 17.82 19.02
C SER A 16 -35.74 16.63 19.95
N HIS A 17 -36.74 15.76 19.79
CA HIS A 17 -36.80 14.44 20.45
C HIS A 17 -37.41 13.43 19.48
N CYS A 18 -36.58 12.86 18.61
CA CYS A 18 -36.69 11.45 18.28
C CYS A 18 -35.33 10.96 17.78
N SER A 19 -34.78 10.04 18.55
CA SER A 19 -33.58 9.26 18.29
C SER A 19 -32.28 10.08 18.22
N ILE A 20 -31.62 10.17 19.37
CA ILE A 20 -30.20 9.76 19.39
C ILE A 20 -30.18 8.42 18.68
N VAL A 21 -29.86 8.43 17.38
CA VAL A 21 -29.34 7.23 16.73
C VAL A 21 -28.10 6.91 17.54
N ASN A 22 -28.06 5.74 18.17
CA ASN A 22 -26.81 5.20 18.67
C ASN A 22 -25.82 5.27 17.50
N ILE A 23 -24.91 6.25 17.50
CA ILE A 23 -23.71 6.20 16.67
C ILE A 23 -22.82 5.21 17.40
N GLY A 24 -23.05 3.95 17.06
CA GLY A 24 -22.53 2.80 17.77
C GLY A 24 -23.29 1.55 17.36
N ASP A 25 -23.58 1.39 16.07
CA ASP A 25 -23.70 0.05 15.47
C ASP A 25 -22.28 -0.54 15.33
N ASP A 26 -21.51 -0.52 16.43
CA ASP A 26 -20.24 -1.25 16.52
C ASP A 26 -20.59 -2.67 16.92
N LYS A 27 -21.16 -3.41 15.97
CA LYS A 27 -21.06 -4.86 16.03
C LYS A 27 -19.56 -5.17 16.12
N PRO A 28 -19.10 -5.87 17.19
CA PRO A 28 -17.71 -6.27 17.27
C PRO A 28 -17.40 -7.15 16.05
N ILE A 29 -16.23 -6.93 15.47
CA ILE A 29 -15.77 -7.76 14.37
C ILE A 29 -15.35 -9.10 14.98
N ASP A 30 -15.84 -10.19 14.41
CA ASP A 30 -15.44 -11.52 14.84
C ASP A 30 -13.96 -11.74 14.48
N PRO A 31 -13.10 -12.07 15.45
CA PRO A 31 -11.69 -12.32 15.16
C PRO A 31 -11.51 -13.50 14.20
N LEU A 32 -10.55 -13.37 13.30
CA LEU A 32 -10.21 -14.42 12.33
C LEU A 32 -9.13 -15.34 12.92
N ASN A 33 -9.31 -16.65 12.81
CA ASN A 33 -8.30 -17.61 13.26
C ASN A 33 -7.17 -17.71 12.24
N GLY A 34 -5.93 -17.65 12.71
CA GLY A 34 -4.73 -17.80 11.91
C GLY A 34 -3.82 -16.58 11.92
N ARG A 35 -2.78 -16.66 11.10
CA ARG A 35 -1.75 -15.64 10.92
C ARG A 35 -1.94 -14.97 9.57
N ILE A 36 -1.84 -13.65 9.50
CA ILE A 36 -1.98 -12.95 8.23
C ILE A 36 -0.78 -13.31 7.34
N CYS A 37 -1.03 -13.71 6.10
CA CYS A 37 0.01 -14.07 5.12
C CYS A 37 0.26 -12.93 4.13
N GLY A 38 -0.82 -12.34 3.61
CA GLY A 38 -0.82 -11.27 2.61
C GLY A 38 -2.22 -10.69 2.42
N ILE A 39 -2.32 -9.65 1.60
CA ILE A 39 -3.58 -8.97 1.27
C ILE A 39 -3.63 -8.63 -0.22
N GLY A 40 -4.84 -8.53 -0.78
CA GLY A 40 -5.09 -8.19 -2.18
C GLY A 40 -6.53 -8.48 -2.59
N ASP A 41 -7.00 -7.95 -3.72
CA ASP A 41 -8.35 -8.19 -4.23
C ASP A 41 -8.41 -9.52 -5.00
N MET A 42 -8.78 -10.59 -4.31
CA MET A 42 -8.72 -11.96 -4.84
C MET A 42 -9.94 -12.30 -5.69
N ASN A 43 -11.08 -11.63 -5.46
CA ASN A 43 -12.32 -11.87 -6.19
C ASN A 43 -12.63 -10.78 -7.24
N LYS A 44 -11.80 -9.75 -7.36
CA LYS A 44 -11.91 -8.60 -8.27
C LYS A 44 -13.12 -7.70 -8.02
N ASP A 45 -13.60 -7.60 -6.79
CA ASP A 45 -14.72 -6.72 -6.43
C ASP A 45 -14.27 -5.31 -6.02
N GLY A 46 -12.97 -5.07 -6.01
CA GLY A 46 -12.34 -3.81 -5.64
C GLY A 46 -12.06 -3.69 -4.14
N ASN A 47 -12.43 -4.65 -3.30
CA ASN A 47 -12.14 -4.63 -1.87
C ASN A 47 -10.85 -5.39 -1.57
N THR A 48 -10.19 -5.04 -0.48
CA THR A 48 -8.93 -5.68 -0.07
C THR A 48 -9.19 -6.96 0.72
N ASP A 49 -9.09 -8.11 0.06
CA ASP A 49 -9.23 -9.41 0.73
C ASP A 49 -7.98 -9.79 1.55
N LEU A 50 -8.15 -10.74 2.47
CA LEU A 50 -7.06 -11.25 3.33
C LEU A 50 -6.70 -12.68 2.97
N ILE A 51 -5.40 -12.99 2.98
CA ILE A 51 -4.90 -14.36 2.84
C ILE A 51 -4.33 -14.78 4.20
N VAL A 52 -4.93 -15.80 4.82
CA VAL A 52 -4.65 -16.19 6.20
C VAL A 52 -4.10 -17.61 6.26
N GLN A 53 -2.95 -17.78 6.91
CA GLN A 53 -2.38 -19.08 7.23
C GLN A 53 -3.05 -19.66 8.48
N GLN A 54 -3.75 -20.77 8.30
CA GLN A 54 -4.41 -21.49 9.37
C GLN A 54 -3.68 -22.79 9.68
N ARG A 55 -3.28 -22.95 10.95
CA ARG A 55 -2.74 -24.19 11.48
C ARG A 55 -3.74 -24.79 12.46
N THR A 56 -4.32 -25.93 12.11
CA THR A 56 -5.26 -26.67 12.98
C THR A 56 -4.82 -28.13 13.08
N GLY A 57 -4.33 -28.54 14.24
CA GLY A 57 -3.77 -29.88 14.44
C GLY A 57 -2.62 -30.14 13.48
N SER A 58 -2.80 -31.10 12.56
CA SER A 58 -1.81 -31.43 11.51
C SER A 58 -2.08 -30.77 10.16
N GLN A 59 -3.08 -29.88 10.05
CA GLN A 59 -3.38 -29.18 8.81
C GLN A 59 -2.76 -27.78 8.83
N ASN A 60 -2.06 -27.41 7.76
CA ASN A 60 -1.56 -26.06 7.52
C ASN A 60 -2.05 -25.64 6.13
N LYS A 61 -2.96 -24.66 6.08
CA LYS A 61 -3.56 -24.22 4.83
C LYS A 61 -3.62 -22.70 4.75
N LEU A 62 -3.61 -22.17 3.54
CA LEU A 62 -3.98 -20.78 3.27
C LEU A 62 -5.45 -20.70 2.94
N VAL A 63 -6.15 -19.80 3.60
CA VAL A 63 -7.57 -19.50 3.37
C VAL A 63 -7.69 -18.04 2.97
N VAL A 64 -8.43 -17.79 1.90
CA VAL A 64 -8.78 -16.44 1.47
C VAL A 64 -10.06 -16.00 2.20
N TYR A 65 -10.03 -14.83 2.81
CA TYR A 65 -11.17 -14.17 3.44
C TYR A 65 -11.58 -12.98 2.59
N LEU A 66 -12.76 -13.08 1.98
CA LEU A 66 -13.32 -12.07 1.10
C LEU A 66 -13.95 -10.94 1.93
N GLN A 67 -13.52 -9.71 1.69
CA GLN A 67 -14.02 -8.52 2.34
C GLN A 67 -15.36 -8.09 1.69
N SER A 68 -16.16 -7.37 2.46
CA SER A 68 -17.33 -6.63 1.95
C SER A 68 -17.33 -5.22 2.51
N GLU A 69 -18.00 -4.28 1.82
CA GLU A 69 -18.09 -2.85 2.19
C GLU A 69 -18.56 -2.63 3.66
N GLY A 70 -19.23 -3.60 4.27
CA GLY A 70 -19.73 -3.54 5.66
C GLY A 70 -18.71 -3.90 6.74
N ALA A 71 -17.41 -4.03 6.43
CA ALA A 71 -16.38 -4.54 7.34
C ALA A 71 -16.61 -6.01 7.77
N GLU A 72 -17.28 -6.81 6.95
CA GLU A 72 -17.49 -8.24 7.18
C GLU A 72 -16.57 -9.07 6.27
N PHE A 73 -16.00 -10.13 6.83
CA PHE A 73 -15.21 -11.12 6.09
C PHE A 73 -15.98 -12.43 5.95
N ARG A 74 -15.89 -13.05 4.77
CA ARG A 74 -16.45 -14.37 4.49
C ARG A 74 -15.36 -15.30 4.00
N ASN A 75 -15.44 -16.58 4.36
CA ASN A 75 -14.53 -17.57 3.81
C ASN A 75 -14.72 -17.65 2.28
N GLY A 76 -13.62 -17.53 1.55
CA GLY A 76 -13.54 -17.95 0.16
C GLY A 76 -13.80 -19.45 0.02
N THR A 77 -14.12 -19.87 -1.19
CA THR A 77 -14.45 -21.25 -1.53
C THR A 77 -13.25 -22.18 -1.52
N GLN A 78 -12.02 -21.64 -1.63
CA GLN A 78 -10.81 -22.40 -1.88
C GLN A 78 -9.68 -22.14 -0.88
N HIS A 79 -8.80 -23.13 -0.76
CA HIS A 79 -7.64 -23.12 0.13
C HIS A 79 -6.45 -23.82 -0.53
N ILE A 80 -5.24 -23.37 -0.19
CA ILE A 80 -3.99 -24.03 -0.59
C ILE A 80 -3.50 -24.85 0.60
N ASP A 81 -3.31 -26.16 0.42
CA ASP A 81 -2.69 -27.03 1.43
C ASP A 81 -1.16 -26.87 1.37
N LEU A 82 -0.57 -26.42 2.48
CA LEU A 82 0.87 -26.21 2.63
C LEU A 82 1.58 -27.47 3.18
N GLY A 83 0.85 -28.54 3.48
CA GLY A 83 1.39 -29.77 4.07
C GLY A 83 1.61 -29.70 5.58
N LYS A 84 2.01 -30.83 6.18
CA LYS A 84 1.97 -31.03 7.65
C LYS A 84 3.06 -30.31 8.45
N ASP A 85 4.19 -29.98 7.83
CA ASP A 85 5.39 -29.46 8.50
C ASP A 85 5.82 -28.09 7.94
N GLY A 86 4.85 -27.22 7.65
CA GLY A 86 5.12 -25.95 6.98
C GLY A 86 5.57 -24.83 7.92
N ASN A 87 6.70 -24.21 7.59
CA ASN A 87 7.15 -22.94 8.17
C ASN A 87 6.11 -21.83 8.03
N ASP A 88 6.31 -20.76 8.79
CA ASP A 88 5.55 -19.53 8.59
C ASP A 88 5.75 -19.08 7.14
N VAL A 89 4.65 -18.75 6.47
CA VAL A 89 4.69 -18.32 5.07
C VAL A 89 4.31 -16.86 4.92
N PHE A 90 4.72 -16.30 3.79
CA PHE A 90 4.48 -14.94 3.36
C PHE A 90 3.83 -14.98 2.00
N CYS A 91 2.80 -14.17 1.78
CA CYS A 91 2.01 -14.18 0.57
C CYS A 91 1.99 -12.79 -0.06
N ASN A 92 2.16 -12.73 -1.38
CA ASN A 92 1.85 -11.56 -2.19
C ASN A 92 0.97 -11.98 -3.37
N VAL A 93 0.16 -11.05 -3.86
CA VAL A 93 -0.73 -11.24 -5.00
C VAL A 93 -0.12 -10.63 -6.25
N GLY A 94 -0.25 -11.31 -7.38
CA GLY A 94 0.23 -10.87 -8.69
C GLY A 94 -0.49 -11.59 -9.82
N ASP A 95 -0.02 -11.38 -11.05
CA ASP A 95 -0.45 -12.08 -12.27
C ASP A 95 0.80 -12.58 -12.98
N PHE A 96 1.16 -13.86 -12.87
CA PHE A 96 2.45 -14.35 -13.38
C PHE A 96 2.35 -14.90 -14.81
N ASN A 97 1.14 -15.21 -15.27
CA ASN A 97 0.86 -15.78 -16.58
C ASN A 97 0.06 -14.84 -17.50
N GLY A 98 -0.28 -13.64 -17.02
CA GLY A 98 -0.97 -12.59 -17.75
C GLY A 98 -2.44 -12.88 -18.02
N ASP A 99 -3.07 -13.84 -17.34
CA ASP A 99 -4.48 -14.19 -17.55
C ASP A 99 -5.45 -13.29 -16.75
N SER A 100 -4.89 -12.26 -16.12
CA SER A 100 -5.56 -11.31 -15.24
C SER A 100 -6.19 -11.95 -14.01
N CYS A 101 -5.92 -13.21 -13.68
CA CYS A 101 -6.38 -13.86 -12.46
C CYS A 101 -5.42 -13.55 -11.30
N PRO A 102 -5.92 -13.22 -10.09
CA PRO A 102 -5.07 -13.04 -8.92
C PRO A 102 -4.39 -14.36 -8.53
N ASP A 103 -3.10 -14.45 -8.85
CA ASP A 103 -2.21 -15.53 -8.48
C ASP A 103 -1.58 -15.30 -7.11
N LEU A 104 -1.05 -16.36 -6.50
CA LEU A 104 -0.42 -16.31 -5.19
C LEU A 104 1.06 -16.66 -5.26
N PHE A 105 1.88 -15.72 -4.79
CA PHE A 105 3.30 -15.94 -4.55
C PHE A 105 3.54 -16.23 -3.07
N ILE A 106 4.11 -17.38 -2.77
CA ILE A 106 4.34 -17.86 -1.41
C ILE A 106 5.83 -18.00 -1.15
N VAL A 107 6.32 -17.32 -0.13
CA VAL A 107 7.71 -17.44 0.35
C VAL A 107 7.71 -18.15 1.70
N SER A 108 8.67 -19.05 1.90
CA SER A 108 8.89 -19.73 3.17
C SER A 108 10.37 -19.84 3.46
N LYS A 109 10.72 -19.77 4.74
CA LYS A 109 12.08 -20.02 5.21
C LYS A 109 12.45 -21.49 5.04
N ILE A 110 13.68 -21.76 4.64
CA ILE A 110 14.25 -23.11 4.59
C ILE A 110 14.91 -23.39 5.95
N ASP A 111 14.45 -24.43 6.65
CA ASP A 111 15.12 -24.88 7.87
C ASP A 111 16.36 -25.72 7.53
N ASP A 112 17.48 -25.38 8.16
CA ASP A 112 18.80 -26.01 7.98
C ASP A 112 18.86 -27.51 8.33
N THR A 113 17.75 -28.15 8.72
CA THR A 113 17.70 -29.59 9.03
C THR A 113 18.01 -30.49 7.84
N SER A 114 17.92 -29.98 6.61
CA SER A 114 18.22 -30.68 5.36
C SER A 114 19.60 -30.34 4.77
N ALA A 115 20.41 -29.52 5.44
CA ALA A 115 21.74 -29.17 4.99
C ALA A 115 22.66 -30.40 4.96
N SER A 116 23.36 -30.63 3.83
CA SER A 116 24.36 -31.68 3.70
C SER A 116 25.45 -31.55 4.79
N PHE A 117 26.12 -32.66 5.13
CA PHE A 117 27.19 -32.68 6.14
C PHE A 117 28.27 -31.60 5.92
N VAL A 118 28.50 -31.20 4.66
CA VAL A 118 29.44 -30.15 4.26
C VAL A 118 28.99 -28.75 4.73
N ASN A 119 27.70 -28.42 4.59
CA ASN A 119 27.14 -27.15 5.07
C ASN A 119 27.14 -27.05 6.59
N LYS A 120 26.97 -28.18 7.28
CA LYS A 120 27.05 -28.27 8.74
C LYS A 120 28.46 -27.94 9.23
N ILE A 121 29.50 -28.42 8.54
CA ILE A 121 30.90 -28.09 8.86
C ILE A 121 31.22 -26.62 8.55
N ALA A 122 30.74 -26.06 7.43
CA ALA A 122 30.93 -24.64 7.12
C ALA A 122 30.29 -23.71 8.16
N SER A 123 29.12 -24.08 8.71
CA SER A 123 28.46 -23.35 9.80
C SER A 123 29.22 -23.38 11.15
N VAL A 124 30.14 -24.33 11.33
CA VAL A 124 31.01 -24.41 12.52
C VAL A 124 32.15 -23.39 12.44
N PHE A 125 32.57 -23.01 11.23
CA PHE A 125 33.68 -22.08 10.99
C PHE A 125 33.25 -20.69 10.53
N SER A 126 31.95 -20.46 10.30
CA SER A 126 31.38 -19.16 9.93
C SER A 126 30.35 -18.72 10.98
N PRO A 127 30.36 -17.46 11.46
CA PRO A 127 29.57 -17.05 12.62
C PRO A 127 28.05 -17.09 12.43
N ARG A 128 27.52 -17.30 11.21
CA ARG A 128 26.12 -17.69 10.95
C ARG A 128 25.96 -18.15 9.49
N PRO A 129 25.34 -19.31 9.18
CA PRO A 129 24.88 -19.56 7.82
C PRO A 129 23.77 -18.55 7.47
N PRO A 130 23.77 -17.95 6.26
CA PRO A 130 22.73 -17.03 5.87
C PRO A 130 21.37 -17.76 5.86
N THR A 131 20.33 -17.08 6.34
CA THR A 131 18.96 -17.60 6.23
C THR A 131 18.63 -17.74 4.75
N ARG A 132 18.00 -18.85 4.36
CA ARG A 132 17.54 -19.06 2.98
C ARG A 132 16.04 -19.12 2.90
N TYR A 133 15.53 -18.70 1.76
CA TYR A 133 14.11 -18.72 1.43
C TYR A 133 13.88 -19.50 0.15
N GLN A 134 12.80 -20.26 0.14
CA GLN A 134 12.25 -20.86 -1.08
C GLN A 134 10.93 -20.16 -1.39
N ALA A 135 10.64 -20.03 -2.67
CA ALA A 135 9.40 -19.44 -3.13
C ALA A 135 8.65 -20.41 -4.06
N LYS A 136 7.33 -20.26 -4.10
CA LYS A 136 6.42 -21.00 -4.98
C LYS A 136 5.39 -20.04 -5.56
N VAL A 137 5.00 -20.27 -6.81
CA VAL A 137 3.88 -19.56 -7.43
C VAL A 137 2.71 -20.51 -7.54
N TYR A 138 1.51 -20.03 -7.26
CA TYR A 138 0.26 -20.75 -7.42
C TYR A 138 -0.61 -19.95 -8.38
N LEU A 139 -0.80 -20.50 -9.58
CA LEU A 139 -1.62 -19.89 -10.63
C LEU A 139 -3.10 -20.17 -10.39
N ASN A 140 -3.96 -19.16 -10.49
CA ASN A 140 -5.40 -19.32 -10.28
C ASN A 140 -6.13 -19.67 -11.59
N GLY A 141 -6.56 -20.93 -11.72
CA GLY A 141 -7.28 -21.44 -12.89
C GLY A 141 -8.77 -21.06 -13.00
N ARG A 142 -9.15 -19.80 -12.78
CA ARG A 142 -10.50 -19.18 -12.92
C ARG A 142 -11.62 -19.67 -12.01
N ASN A 143 -11.57 -20.91 -11.55
CA ASN A 143 -12.52 -21.44 -10.57
C ASN A 143 -12.01 -21.27 -9.13
N ASP A 144 -10.98 -20.44 -8.89
CA ASP A 144 -10.17 -20.37 -7.67
C ASP A 144 -9.28 -21.60 -7.43
N ASN A 145 -9.16 -22.50 -8.42
CA ASN A 145 -8.30 -23.68 -8.36
C ASN A 145 -6.84 -23.28 -8.57
N PHE A 146 -6.06 -23.34 -7.50
CA PHE A 146 -4.63 -23.03 -7.54
C PHE A 146 -3.78 -24.20 -8.05
N VAL A 147 -2.94 -23.95 -9.03
CA VAL A 147 -1.95 -24.91 -9.56
C VAL A 147 -0.54 -24.41 -9.23
N GLU A 148 0.26 -25.25 -8.57
CA GLU A 148 1.65 -24.91 -8.24
C GLU A 148 2.50 -24.84 -9.51
N LEU A 149 3.11 -23.68 -9.75
CA LEU A 149 4.17 -23.45 -10.72
C LEU A 149 5.53 -23.49 -9.98
N PRO A 150 6.36 -24.54 -10.19
CA PRO A 150 7.62 -24.66 -9.48
C PRO A 150 8.64 -23.62 -9.94
N LEU A 151 9.25 -22.90 -8.99
CA LEU A 151 10.35 -21.96 -9.24
C LEU A 151 11.70 -22.69 -9.18
N CYS A 152 12.17 -23.16 -10.33
CA CYS A 152 13.43 -23.88 -10.43
C CYS A 152 14.19 -23.63 -11.72
N PHE A 153 15.51 -23.84 -11.67
CA PHE A 153 16.34 -23.90 -12.87
C PHE A 153 16.56 -25.36 -13.29
N LYS A 154 16.63 -25.58 -14.60
CA LYS A 154 16.91 -26.89 -15.19
C LYS A 154 18.42 -27.08 -15.34
N THR A 155 18.97 -28.11 -14.71
CA THR A 155 20.35 -28.56 -14.98
C THR A 155 20.31 -29.64 -16.05
N THR A 156 20.88 -29.37 -17.23
CA THR A 156 21.06 -30.39 -18.27
C THR A 156 22.22 -31.30 -17.90
N ASP A 157 21.92 -32.44 -17.28
CA ASP A 157 22.87 -33.54 -17.17
C ASP A 157 22.64 -34.50 -18.34
N SER A 158 23.71 -34.81 -19.09
CA SER A 158 23.65 -35.45 -20.42
C SER A 158 23.15 -36.91 -20.44
N SER A 159 22.57 -37.39 -19.33
CA SER A 159 22.11 -38.78 -19.20
C SER A 159 20.83 -39.00 -18.38
N LYS A 160 20.13 -37.97 -17.85
CA LYS A 160 18.86 -38.14 -17.11
C LYS A 160 17.88 -36.98 -17.31
N SER A 161 16.60 -37.28 -17.11
CA SER A 161 15.45 -36.36 -17.11
C SER A 161 15.75 -35.02 -16.44
N ASP A 162 15.25 -33.91 -17.01
CA ASP A 162 15.34 -32.54 -16.47
C ASP A 162 15.12 -32.52 -14.94
N ILE A 163 16.18 -32.26 -14.16
CA ILE A 163 16.08 -32.08 -12.71
C ILE A 163 15.74 -30.62 -12.44
N CYS A 164 14.58 -30.39 -11.83
CA CYS A 164 14.10 -29.09 -11.36
C CYS A 164 14.75 -28.79 -9.99
N THR A 165 15.77 -27.93 -9.96
CA THR A 165 16.42 -27.51 -8.71
C THR A 165 15.84 -26.18 -8.25
N PRO A 166 15.19 -26.10 -7.08
CA PRO A 166 14.49 -24.90 -6.64
C PRO A 166 15.45 -23.74 -6.38
N TYR A 167 15.01 -22.52 -6.67
CA TYR A 167 15.75 -21.31 -6.28
C TYR A 167 15.82 -21.19 -4.75
N GLN A 168 16.99 -20.80 -4.25
CA GLN A 168 17.23 -20.55 -2.82
C GLN A 168 17.70 -19.11 -2.65
N PHE A 169 16.80 -18.24 -2.20
CA PHE A 169 17.09 -16.83 -2.03
C PHE A 169 17.77 -16.57 -0.69
N ILE A 170 18.66 -15.57 -0.64
CA ILE A 170 19.34 -15.13 0.60
C ILE A 170 18.53 -14.09 1.38
N ASP A 171 17.51 -13.52 0.76
CA ASP A 171 16.50 -12.65 1.36
C ASP A 171 15.14 -12.91 0.69
N HIS A 172 14.08 -12.24 1.14
CA HIS A 172 12.78 -12.31 0.49
C HIS A 172 12.86 -11.73 -0.94
N PRO A 173 12.44 -12.50 -1.95
CA PRO A 173 12.28 -11.99 -3.31
C PRO A 173 11.11 -10.99 -3.40
N SER A 174 11.24 -10.02 -4.30
CA SER A 174 10.27 -8.94 -4.53
C SER A 174 9.46 -9.20 -5.80
N LEU A 175 8.17 -8.87 -5.74
CA LEU A 175 7.28 -8.83 -6.91
C LEU A 175 7.30 -7.45 -7.55
N VAL A 176 7.63 -7.39 -8.83
CA VAL A 176 7.78 -6.16 -9.59
C VAL A 176 7.22 -6.37 -10.99
N ASP A 177 6.92 -5.31 -11.72
CA ASP A 177 6.83 -5.39 -13.18
C ASP A 177 8.08 -4.69 -13.71
N ILE A 178 9.16 -5.45 -13.87
CA ILE A 178 10.48 -4.88 -14.16
C ILE A 178 10.51 -4.35 -15.58
N ASN A 179 9.73 -4.93 -16.48
CA ASN A 179 9.80 -4.64 -17.91
C ASN A 179 8.65 -3.74 -18.41
N GLY A 180 7.62 -3.49 -17.60
CA GLY A 180 6.45 -2.66 -17.89
C GLY A 180 5.34 -3.34 -18.71
N ASP A 181 5.28 -4.68 -18.78
CA ASP A 181 4.24 -5.40 -19.54
C ASP A 181 2.89 -5.45 -18.85
N GLY A 182 2.83 -5.16 -17.55
CA GLY A 182 1.65 -5.40 -16.73
C GLY A 182 1.52 -6.85 -16.25
N ILE A 183 2.52 -7.71 -16.48
CA ILE A 183 2.65 -9.04 -15.93
C ILE A 183 3.62 -8.97 -14.74
N THR A 184 3.35 -9.74 -13.69
CA THR A 184 4.16 -9.75 -12.48
C THR A 184 5.43 -10.58 -12.68
N ASP A 185 6.57 -9.95 -12.44
CA ASP A 185 7.90 -10.53 -12.41
C ASP A 185 8.39 -10.80 -10.98
N ILE A 186 9.41 -11.64 -10.85
CA ILE A 186 10.05 -11.95 -9.57
C ILE A 186 11.52 -11.59 -9.66
N ILE A 187 12.00 -10.80 -8.71
CA ILE A 187 13.42 -10.49 -8.53
C ILE A 187 13.92 -10.87 -7.15
N GLY A 188 15.21 -11.17 -7.03
CA GLY A 188 15.83 -11.48 -5.75
C GLY A 188 17.30 -11.81 -5.89
N PHE A 189 17.89 -12.30 -4.81
CA PHE A 189 19.30 -12.68 -4.77
C PHE A 189 19.46 -14.11 -4.27
N GLN A 190 20.39 -14.85 -4.88
CA GLN A 190 20.75 -16.22 -4.51
C GLN A 190 22.24 -16.30 -4.17
N ALA A 191 22.62 -17.15 -3.21
CA ALA A 191 24.03 -17.42 -2.91
C ALA A 191 24.62 -18.38 -3.94
N ILE A 192 25.73 -18.02 -4.56
CA ILE A 192 26.52 -18.94 -5.39
C ILE A 192 27.32 -19.83 -4.44
N MET A 193 27.04 -21.14 -4.45
CA MET A 193 27.92 -22.13 -3.84
C MET A 193 28.89 -22.62 -4.90
N GLU A 194 30.10 -22.07 -4.97
CA GLU A 194 31.14 -22.67 -5.79
C GLU A 194 31.50 -24.06 -5.24
N ASN A 195 31.34 -25.08 -6.08
CA ASN A 195 31.93 -26.38 -5.85
C ASN A 195 33.42 -26.31 -6.20
N SER A 196 34.24 -26.82 -5.28
CA SER A 196 35.65 -27.24 -5.45
C SER A 196 36.71 -26.15 -5.73
N ASP A 197 37.21 -25.54 -4.66
CA ASP A 197 38.64 -25.71 -4.33
C ASP A 197 38.86 -25.60 -2.81
N LYS A 198 39.41 -26.67 -2.22
CA LYS A 198 39.50 -26.86 -0.75
C LYS A 198 40.44 -25.89 -0.02
N ASN A 199 40.97 -24.85 -0.66
CA ASN A 199 42.01 -23.99 -0.09
C ASN A 199 41.75 -22.48 -0.21
N ALA A 200 40.56 -22.04 -0.63
CA ALA A 200 40.19 -20.62 -0.57
C ALA A 200 39.12 -20.42 0.52
N ALA A 201 39.52 -19.83 1.64
CA ALA A 201 38.56 -19.24 2.56
C ALA A 201 37.89 -18.05 1.85
N THR A 202 36.56 -17.97 2.00
CA THR A 202 35.71 -16.78 1.88
C THR A 202 35.73 -16.06 0.53
N ASN A 203 34.77 -16.37 -0.35
CA ASN A 203 34.08 -15.39 -1.20
C ASN A 203 32.74 -15.98 -1.66
N SER A 204 31.66 -15.64 -0.96
CA SER A 204 30.30 -16.02 -1.37
C SER A 204 29.75 -14.93 -2.31
N GLU A 205 30.02 -15.06 -3.60
CA GLU A 205 29.38 -14.20 -4.60
C GLU A 205 27.86 -14.41 -4.57
N SER A 206 27.09 -13.33 -4.72
CA SER A 206 25.62 -13.37 -4.80
C SER A 206 25.19 -13.18 -6.25
N SER A 207 24.31 -14.05 -6.75
CA SER A 207 23.71 -13.88 -8.08
C SER A 207 22.37 -13.16 -7.98
N PHE A 208 22.16 -12.18 -8.85
CA PHE A 208 20.83 -11.63 -9.07
C PHE A 208 19.96 -12.64 -9.82
N VAL A 209 18.76 -12.86 -9.32
CA VAL A 209 17.74 -13.70 -9.93
C VAL A 209 16.63 -12.78 -10.42
N CYS A 210 16.30 -12.90 -11.69
CA CYS A 210 15.15 -12.24 -12.30
C CYS A 210 14.41 -13.28 -13.13
N LEU A 211 13.11 -13.36 -12.90
CA LEU A 211 12.18 -14.28 -13.55
C LEU A 211 11.03 -13.42 -14.08
N ALA A 212 11.03 -13.13 -15.38
CA ALA A 212 9.95 -12.33 -15.97
C ALA A 212 8.72 -13.20 -16.20
N GLY A 213 7.55 -12.73 -15.77
CA GLY A 213 6.27 -13.33 -16.09
C GLY A 213 6.06 -13.39 -17.60
N ASN A 214 5.18 -14.28 -18.07
CA ASN A 214 4.97 -14.43 -19.50
C ASN A 214 3.56 -14.90 -19.82
N PHE A 215 2.97 -14.31 -20.86
CA PHE A 215 1.69 -14.70 -21.42
C PHE A 215 1.83 -15.95 -22.29
N GLN A 216 1.82 -17.15 -21.71
CA GLN A 216 1.79 -18.40 -22.49
C GLN A 216 0.92 -19.50 -21.87
N GLU A 217 -0.09 -19.93 -22.64
CA GLU A 217 -1.06 -20.97 -22.25
C GLU A 217 -0.44 -22.37 -22.06
N ASP A 218 0.71 -22.66 -22.69
CA ASP A 218 1.27 -24.02 -22.78
C ASP A 218 2.69 -24.19 -22.21
N VAL A 219 3.32 -23.09 -21.75
CA VAL A 219 4.66 -23.13 -21.14
C VAL A 219 4.57 -22.56 -19.74
N HIS A 220 4.43 -23.45 -18.76
CA HIS A 220 4.55 -23.16 -17.34
C HIS A 220 5.98 -22.69 -17.01
N GLY A 221 6.31 -21.43 -17.27
CA GLY A 221 7.66 -20.92 -17.02
C GLY A 221 7.82 -19.41 -17.26
N PHE A 222 8.95 -18.89 -16.77
CA PHE A 222 9.32 -17.48 -16.81
C PHE A 222 10.22 -17.18 -18.03
N ASP A 223 10.11 -15.99 -18.61
CA ASP A 223 11.05 -15.53 -19.64
C ASP A 223 12.35 -15.03 -18.99
N LEU A 224 13.39 -15.84 -19.11
CA LEU A 224 14.72 -15.51 -18.61
C LEU A 224 15.52 -14.61 -19.58
N LYS A 225 15.04 -14.35 -20.80
CA LYS A 225 15.78 -13.55 -21.79
C LYS A 225 15.81 -12.07 -21.42
N ILE A 226 14.68 -11.53 -20.98
CA ILE A 226 14.53 -10.14 -20.52
C ILE A 226 15.51 -9.87 -19.36
N CYS A 227 15.59 -10.82 -18.43
CA CYS A 227 16.47 -10.79 -17.26
C CYS A 227 17.97 -10.97 -17.55
N LYS A 228 18.36 -11.47 -18.73
CA LYS A 228 19.77 -11.68 -19.10
C LYS A 228 20.42 -10.44 -19.73
N GLN A 229 19.66 -9.41 -20.04
CA GLN A 229 20.14 -8.20 -20.71
C GLN A 229 20.54 -7.14 -19.68
N ASN A 230 21.82 -7.19 -19.26
CA ASN A 230 22.51 -6.14 -18.49
C ASN A 230 21.90 -5.73 -17.14
N PHE A 231 21.39 -6.68 -16.34
CA PHE A 231 21.20 -6.42 -14.90
C PHE A 231 22.56 -6.45 -14.18
N PRO A 232 22.77 -5.58 -13.17
CA PRO A 232 24.00 -5.58 -12.39
C PRO A 232 24.27 -6.89 -11.69
N VAL A 233 25.53 -7.31 -11.73
CA VAL A 233 26.05 -8.31 -10.79
C VAL A 233 26.44 -7.55 -9.51
N PRO A 234 25.71 -7.72 -8.39
CA PRO A 234 26.12 -7.12 -7.12
C PRO A 234 27.47 -7.69 -6.71
N ARG A 235 28.33 -6.91 -6.04
CA ARG A 235 29.56 -7.46 -5.48
C ARG A 235 29.21 -8.39 -4.31
N GLN A 236 28.46 -7.85 -3.35
CA GLN A 236 27.87 -8.59 -2.23
C GLN A 236 26.61 -7.88 -1.77
N VAL A 237 25.51 -8.61 -1.65
CA VAL A 237 24.23 -8.02 -1.22
C VAL A 237 24.18 -7.94 0.30
N PHE A 238 23.72 -6.82 0.83
CA PHE A 238 23.43 -6.69 2.26
C PHE A 238 22.09 -7.36 2.58
N THR A 239 22.12 -8.46 3.34
CA THR A 239 20.91 -9.20 3.74
C THR A 239 20.08 -8.43 4.77
N GLY A 240 18.77 -8.67 4.80
CA GLY A 240 17.82 -7.94 5.64
C GLY A 240 17.28 -6.66 4.98
N PHE A 241 17.71 -6.36 3.76
CA PHE A 241 17.25 -5.25 2.93
C PHE A 241 16.80 -5.80 1.57
N THR A 242 15.50 -6.06 1.43
CA THR A 242 14.93 -6.60 0.19
C THR A 242 15.00 -5.56 -0.94
N PRO A 243 15.06 -6.00 -2.22
CA PRO A 243 14.99 -5.08 -3.34
C PRO A 243 13.71 -4.24 -3.31
N ILE A 244 13.85 -2.92 -3.39
CA ILE A 244 12.76 -1.95 -3.46
C ILE A 244 12.51 -1.59 -4.92
N PHE A 245 11.25 -1.35 -5.28
CA PHE A 245 10.86 -0.91 -6.61
C PHE A 245 9.93 0.31 -6.52
N THR A 246 10.47 1.51 -6.75
CA THR A 246 9.76 2.79 -6.52
C THR A 246 10.42 3.93 -7.29
N ASP A 247 9.68 5.00 -7.58
CA ASP A 247 10.18 6.21 -8.26
C ASP A 247 10.98 7.10 -7.28
N LEU A 248 12.23 7.39 -7.61
CA LEU A 248 13.14 8.27 -6.87
C LEU A 248 13.63 9.49 -7.67
N ASP A 249 13.41 9.54 -8.99
CA ASP A 249 13.79 10.69 -9.84
C ASP A 249 12.61 11.52 -10.38
N ARG A 250 11.39 11.18 -9.96
CA ARG A 250 10.13 11.91 -10.21
C ARG A 250 9.69 11.85 -11.67
N ASP A 251 10.04 10.79 -12.39
CA ASP A 251 9.57 10.56 -13.76
C ASP A 251 8.28 9.69 -13.84
N LEU A 252 7.80 9.22 -12.68
CA LEU A 252 6.67 8.29 -12.46
C LEU A 252 6.91 6.86 -12.97
N SER A 253 8.14 6.50 -13.30
CA SER A 253 8.62 5.13 -13.49
C SER A 253 9.38 4.69 -12.24
N ALA A 254 9.26 3.42 -11.88
CA ALA A 254 9.99 2.89 -10.73
C ALA A 254 11.46 2.55 -11.07
N GLU A 255 12.36 2.87 -10.14
CA GLU A 255 13.74 2.40 -10.10
C GLU A 255 13.86 1.10 -9.31
N LEU A 256 14.93 0.35 -9.59
CA LEU A 256 15.34 -0.81 -8.80
C LEU A 256 16.41 -0.40 -7.78
N ILE A 257 16.15 -0.63 -6.49
CA ILE A 257 17.02 -0.21 -5.40
C ILE A 257 17.38 -1.39 -4.50
N PHE A 258 18.66 -1.49 -4.15
CA PHE A 258 19.15 -2.43 -3.13
C PHE A 258 20.43 -1.91 -2.49
N VAL A 259 20.94 -2.61 -1.47
CA VAL A 259 22.18 -2.25 -0.79
C VAL A 259 23.29 -3.22 -1.20
N ASP A 260 24.32 -2.67 -1.86
CA ASP A 260 25.57 -3.38 -2.17
C ASP A 260 26.59 -3.16 -1.06
N GLN A 261 27.47 -4.13 -0.86
CA GLN A 261 28.49 -4.14 0.18
C GLN A 261 29.87 -4.39 -0.44
N GLU A 262 30.82 -3.50 -0.16
CA GLU A 262 32.21 -3.68 -0.57
C GLU A 262 32.98 -4.56 0.44
N GLU A 263 33.89 -5.37 -0.09
CA GLU A 263 34.73 -6.29 0.68
C GLU A 263 35.66 -5.56 1.65
N ASN A 264 36.07 -6.24 2.72
CA ASN A 264 36.85 -5.68 3.83
C ASN A 264 38.18 -5.07 3.37
N ASN A 265 38.19 -3.76 3.15
CA ASN A 265 39.43 -2.98 3.23
C ASN A 265 39.69 -2.57 4.69
N SER A 266 40.93 -2.21 4.99
CA SER A 266 41.42 -1.80 6.32
C SER A 266 40.69 -0.61 6.98
N SER A 267 39.65 -0.05 6.32
CA SER A 267 38.77 1.02 6.80
C SER A 267 37.35 0.59 7.21
N GLY A 268 37.01 -0.71 7.16
CA GLY A 268 35.67 -1.25 7.48
C GLY A 268 34.79 -1.52 6.24
N GLN A 269 33.73 -2.34 6.42
CA GLN A 269 32.78 -2.69 5.33
C GLN A 269 31.99 -1.46 4.89
N LYS A 270 32.13 -1.09 3.62
CA LYS A 270 31.40 0.04 3.03
C LYS A 270 30.11 -0.46 2.39
N LYS A 271 28.97 0.00 2.89
CA LYS A 271 27.64 -0.31 2.33
C LYS A 271 27.15 0.87 1.49
N ARG A 272 26.53 0.59 0.34
CA ARG A 272 26.04 1.60 -0.60
C ARG A 272 24.62 1.27 -1.04
N LEU A 273 23.74 2.25 -0.93
CA LEU A 273 22.42 2.19 -1.56
C LEU A 273 22.61 2.47 -3.05
N VAL A 274 22.40 1.45 -3.88
CA VAL A 274 22.55 1.54 -5.33
C VAL A 274 21.18 1.66 -5.97
N VAL A 275 21.05 2.61 -6.89
CA VAL A 275 19.81 2.89 -7.61
C VAL A 275 20.05 2.65 -9.09
N TRP A 276 19.27 1.73 -9.64
CA TRP A 276 19.29 1.38 -11.05
C TRP A 276 18.04 1.93 -11.70
N LYS A 277 18.23 2.60 -12.84
CA LYS A 277 17.13 3.14 -13.62
C LYS A 277 17.18 2.61 -15.05
N TYR A 278 16.07 2.77 -15.75
CA TYR A 278 16.04 2.55 -17.17
C TYR A 278 16.84 3.62 -17.92
N LYS A 279 17.70 3.17 -18.84
CA LYS A 279 18.39 4.07 -19.75
C LYS A 279 17.41 4.66 -20.77
N GLU A 280 17.39 5.98 -20.91
CA GLU A 280 16.62 6.63 -21.98
C GLU A 280 17.27 6.33 -23.34
N PHE A 281 16.55 5.67 -24.25
CA PHE A 281 17.06 5.30 -25.57
C PHE A 281 16.44 6.14 -26.70
N THR A 282 17.27 6.43 -27.71
CA THR A 282 16.89 7.07 -28.97
C THR A 282 16.92 6.13 -30.18
N ASP A 283 17.35 4.86 -30.04
CA ASP A 283 17.46 3.86 -31.12
C ASP A 283 17.36 2.40 -30.59
N SER A 284 17.30 1.42 -31.50
CA SER A 284 16.80 0.02 -31.42
C SER A 284 17.36 -0.97 -30.37
N ASP A 285 18.19 -0.55 -29.41
CA ASP A 285 18.58 -1.38 -28.26
C ASP A 285 17.62 -1.09 -27.10
N HIS A 286 16.47 -1.76 -27.10
CA HIS A 286 15.32 -1.31 -26.29
C HIS A 286 15.49 -1.55 -24.77
N PHE A 287 16.25 -2.55 -24.32
CA PHE A 287 16.24 -2.99 -22.92
C PHE A 287 17.60 -2.87 -22.22
N LYS A 288 17.82 -1.81 -21.41
CA LYS A 288 19.02 -1.70 -20.57
C LYS A 288 18.80 -0.91 -19.28
N TRP A 289 19.21 -1.51 -18.17
CA TRP A 289 19.35 -0.86 -16.88
C TRP A 289 20.73 -0.22 -16.73
N GLU A 290 20.79 0.96 -16.12
CA GLU A 290 22.03 1.65 -15.79
C GLU A 290 22.04 2.18 -14.35
N LEU A 291 23.23 2.25 -13.76
CA LEU A 291 23.42 2.80 -12.42
C LEU A 291 23.22 4.32 -12.46
N ASN A 292 22.30 4.83 -11.65
CA ASN A 292 22.11 6.26 -11.45
C ASN A 292 23.11 6.74 -10.38
N ASN A 293 24.16 7.45 -10.79
CA ASN A 293 25.24 7.89 -9.88
C ASN A 293 24.82 9.03 -8.95
N GLU A 294 23.85 9.83 -9.37
CA GLU A 294 23.29 10.95 -8.62
C GLU A 294 22.42 10.44 -7.45
N LEU A 295 21.69 9.36 -7.68
CA LEU A 295 20.87 8.68 -6.67
C LEU A 295 21.65 7.67 -5.83
N THR A 296 22.74 7.12 -6.35
CA THR A 296 23.55 6.12 -5.65
C THR A 296 24.45 6.76 -4.60
N VAL A 297 24.29 6.35 -3.33
CA VAL A 297 24.99 6.96 -2.18
C VAL A 297 25.46 5.93 -1.16
N ASP A 298 26.59 6.21 -0.54
CA ASP A 298 27.11 5.39 0.56
C ASP A 298 26.23 5.56 1.81
N LEU A 299 25.99 4.47 2.54
CA LEU A 299 25.31 4.54 3.83
C LEU A 299 26.19 5.32 4.85
N PRO A 300 25.59 6.06 5.80
CA PRO A 300 26.36 6.82 6.78
C PRO A 300 27.25 5.91 7.64
N ASN A 301 28.53 6.28 7.77
CA ASN A 301 29.54 5.50 8.48
C ASN A 301 29.42 5.65 10.01
N THR A 302 28.40 5.01 10.59
CA THR A 302 28.23 4.91 12.04
C THR A 302 28.43 3.47 12.49
N GLU A 303 28.97 3.26 13.69
CA GLU A 303 29.07 1.92 14.32
C GLU A 303 27.69 1.22 14.41
N LYS A 304 26.60 2.01 14.42
CA LYS A 304 25.21 1.55 14.41
C LYS A 304 24.69 1.05 13.06
N SER A 305 25.44 1.21 11.97
CA SER A 305 25.09 0.69 10.63
C SER A 305 25.03 -0.84 10.53
N GLN A 306 25.41 -1.54 11.61
CA GLN A 306 25.35 -3.00 11.71
C GLN A 306 23.94 -3.53 11.96
N TYR A 307 23.06 -2.76 12.60
CA TYR A 307 21.72 -3.19 12.96
C TYR A 307 20.68 -2.26 12.31
N LEU A 308 20.40 -2.53 11.03
CA LEU A 308 19.38 -1.82 10.27
C LEU A 308 18.07 -2.59 10.33
N ALA A 309 16.98 -1.85 10.48
CA ALA A 309 15.65 -2.38 10.26
C ALA A 309 15.29 -2.35 8.77
N SER A 310 14.24 -3.06 8.43
CA SER A 310 13.64 -3.02 7.10
C SER A 310 13.27 -1.57 6.72
N PRO A 311 13.53 -1.19 5.45
CA PRO A 311 13.24 0.14 4.96
C PRO A 311 11.72 0.41 4.84
N LEU A 312 11.37 1.68 4.79
CA LEU A 312 10.05 2.18 4.39
C LEU A 312 10.23 3.14 3.24
N VAL A 313 9.20 3.29 2.42
CA VAL A 313 9.21 4.20 1.29
C VAL A 313 7.98 5.09 1.35
N ALA A 314 8.18 6.40 1.38
CA ALA A 314 7.11 7.40 1.39
C ALA A 314 7.67 8.79 1.10
N ASP A 315 6.83 9.68 0.59
CA ASP A 315 7.08 11.13 0.56
C ASP A 315 6.72 11.71 1.95
N VAL A 316 7.74 11.95 2.77
CA VAL A 316 7.61 12.23 4.21
C VAL A 316 7.32 13.70 4.48
N ASP A 317 7.80 14.60 3.63
CA ASP A 317 7.59 16.04 3.75
C ASP A 317 6.65 16.62 2.69
N SER A 318 6.03 15.78 1.86
CA SER A 318 5.06 16.12 0.82
C SER A 318 5.60 17.19 -0.13
N ASP A 319 6.79 16.94 -0.68
CA ASP A 319 7.38 17.79 -1.72
C ASP A 319 7.33 17.17 -3.12
N GLY A 320 6.82 15.94 -3.24
CA GLY A 320 6.72 15.20 -4.49
C GLY A 320 7.95 14.34 -4.80
N PHE A 321 8.93 14.24 -3.89
CA PHE A 321 10.00 13.26 -3.96
C PHE A 321 9.74 12.14 -2.95
N GLN A 322 10.02 10.90 -3.35
CA GLN A 322 9.91 9.77 -2.43
C GLN A 322 11.20 9.58 -1.65
N GLU A 323 11.08 9.38 -0.34
CA GLU A 323 12.21 9.04 0.52
C GLU A 323 12.26 7.55 0.87
N ILE A 324 13.48 7.08 1.12
CA ILE A 324 13.71 5.78 1.74
C ILE A 324 14.10 6.01 3.20
N LEU A 325 13.29 5.49 4.11
CA LEU A 325 13.48 5.55 5.54
C LEU A 325 14.09 4.25 6.04
N VAL A 326 15.22 4.32 6.74
CA VAL A 326 15.90 3.16 7.34
C VAL A 326 16.01 3.36 8.85
N PRO A 327 15.19 2.67 9.66
CA PRO A 327 15.30 2.75 11.11
C PRO A 327 16.61 2.13 11.62
N ILE A 328 17.24 2.80 12.58
CA ILE A 328 18.55 2.42 13.12
C ILE A 328 18.36 1.80 14.50
N CYS A 329 18.67 0.51 14.62
CA CYS A 329 18.54 -0.22 15.87
C CYS A 329 19.74 0.04 16.79
N ASP A 330 19.49 0.22 18.08
CA ASP A 330 20.57 0.30 19.07
C ASP A 330 21.20 -1.07 19.38
N SER A 331 20.46 -2.16 19.13
CA SER A 331 20.89 -3.55 19.34
C SER A 331 20.38 -4.48 18.25
N LYS A 332 20.91 -5.72 18.22
CA LYS A 332 20.51 -6.77 17.26
C LYS A 332 19.03 -7.16 17.36
N GLU A 333 18.45 -7.08 18.55
CA GLU A 333 17.04 -7.37 18.82
C GLU A 333 16.12 -6.24 18.35
N CYS A 334 16.69 -5.05 18.07
CA CYS A 334 15.99 -3.85 17.61
C CYS A 334 14.80 -3.45 18.50
N THR A 335 15.01 -3.48 19.82
CA THR A 335 13.97 -3.14 20.81
C THR A 335 13.88 -1.64 21.10
N SER A 336 14.89 -0.87 20.68
CA SER A 336 14.90 0.60 20.76
C SER A 336 15.46 1.20 19.47
N VAL A 337 14.82 2.30 19.06
CA VAL A 337 15.20 3.15 17.93
C VAL A 337 14.98 4.60 18.33
N SER A 338 15.99 5.44 18.16
CA SER A 338 15.89 6.89 18.42
C SER A 338 15.86 7.72 17.14
N THR A 339 16.32 7.15 16.02
CA THR A 339 16.61 7.88 14.79
C THR A 339 16.34 6.99 13.59
N ILE A 340 15.75 7.59 12.56
CA ILE A 340 15.57 7.00 11.23
C ILE A 340 16.50 7.75 10.28
N TRP A 341 17.28 7.02 9.49
CA TRP A 341 17.94 7.60 8.33
C TRP A 341 16.94 7.83 7.21
N CYS A 342 17.01 9.01 6.61
CA CYS A 342 16.15 9.43 5.53
C CYS A 342 17.00 9.72 4.30
N TYR A 343 16.94 8.83 3.31
CA TYR A 343 17.50 9.06 2.00
C TYR A 343 16.55 9.98 1.23
N LYS A 344 17.07 11.09 0.69
CA LYS A 344 16.28 12.07 -0.09
C LYS A 344 17.11 12.65 -1.22
N PHE A 345 16.48 12.87 -2.38
CA PHE A 345 17.09 13.59 -3.48
C PHE A 345 17.21 15.09 -3.16
N ASN A 346 18.40 15.68 -3.33
CA ASN A 346 18.60 17.11 -3.16
C ASN A 346 18.72 17.77 -4.55
N GLU A 347 17.65 18.42 -4.99
CA GLU A 347 17.58 19.09 -6.29
C GLU A 347 18.68 20.15 -6.46
N THR A 348 19.00 20.90 -5.40
CA THR A 348 20.02 21.96 -5.47
C THR A 348 21.42 21.41 -5.74
N LEU A 349 21.72 20.24 -5.19
CA LEU A 349 23.02 19.57 -5.37
C LEU A 349 23.00 18.56 -6.53
N ASN A 350 21.83 18.33 -7.13
CA ASN A 350 21.58 17.26 -8.10
C ASN A 350 22.14 15.91 -7.62
N LYS A 351 21.93 15.60 -6.34
CA LYS A 351 22.47 14.39 -5.71
C LYS A 351 21.65 13.99 -4.51
N ALA A 352 21.45 12.69 -4.32
CA ALA A 352 20.83 12.19 -3.11
C ALA A 352 21.74 12.33 -1.88
N GLN A 353 21.11 12.46 -0.71
CA GLN A 353 21.79 12.62 0.57
C GLN A 353 21.03 11.91 1.68
N TRP A 354 21.78 11.49 2.71
CA TRP A 354 21.19 11.00 3.94
C TRP A 354 20.96 12.14 4.93
N ARG A 355 19.77 12.15 5.51
CA ARG A 355 19.37 12.96 6.64
C ARG A 355 18.93 12.08 7.79
N THR A 356 18.59 12.69 8.91
CA THR A 356 18.15 12.01 10.12
C THR A 356 16.81 12.56 10.55
N ILE A 357 15.87 11.67 10.83
CA ILE A 357 14.55 11.98 11.41
C ILE A 357 14.55 11.48 12.85
N SER A 358 14.12 12.32 13.78
CA SER A 358 14.04 11.98 15.20
C SER A 358 12.72 11.26 15.52
N LEU A 359 12.77 10.36 16.51
CA LEU A 359 11.61 9.70 17.09
C LEU A 359 11.43 10.17 18.53
N ASP A 360 10.27 10.73 18.82
CA ASP A 360 9.93 11.32 20.10
C ASP A 360 8.80 10.53 20.77
N PHE A 361 9.17 9.68 21.74
CA PHE A 361 8.23 8.93 22.57
C PHE A 361 7.80 9.71 23.82
N GLY A 362 8.12 11.02 23.91
CA GLY A 362 7.92 11.84 25.09
C GLY A 362 8.68 11.31 26.31
N ASN A 363 8.10 11.48 27.51
CA ASN A 363 8.70 11.01 28.77
C ASN A 363 8.53 9.50 29.02
N GLN A 364 8.00 8.75 28.06
CA GLN A 364 7.68 7.33 28.24
C GLN A 364 8.84 6.45 27.76
N LYS A 365 9.16 5.40 28.52
CA LYS A 365 10.10 4.37 28.06
C LYS A 365 9.38 3.44 27.09
N ALA A 366 9.62 3.61 25.79
CA ALA A 366 9.08 2.74 24.75
C ALA A 366 10.01 1.54 24.49
N THR A 367 9.42 0.35 24.33
CA THR A 367 10.10 -0.86 23.87
C THR A 367 9.37 -1.38 22.64
N ILE A 368 10.06 -1.42 21.50
CA ILE A 368 9.53 -1.87 20.21
C ILE A 368 9.65 -3.39 20.11
N TYR A 369 8.63 -4.03 19.56
CA TYR A 369 8.65 -5.47 19.25
C TYR A 369 8.60 -5.65 17.74
N PRO A 370 9.75 -5.78 17.07
CA PRO A 370 9.79 -5.97 15.63
C PRO A 370 9.30 -7.34 15.22
N GLU A 371 8.73 -7.44 14.02
CA GLU A 371 8.62 -8.70 13.33
C GLU A 371 10.01 -9.15 12.86
N VAL A 372 10.32 -10.41 13.10
CA VAL A 372 11.65 -10.97 12.87
C VAL A 372 11.52 -12.17 11.94
N ASP A 373 12.16 -12.09 10.78
CA ASP A 373 12.42 -13.27 9.95
C ASP A 373 13.83 -13.22 9.36
N GLY A 374 14.59 -14.28 9.58
CA GLY A 374 16.02 -14.34 9.27
C GLY A 374 16.80 -13.12 9.81
N ASP A 375 17.32 -12.32 8.89
CA ASP A 375 18.05 -11.07 9.17
C ASP A 375 17.19 -9.80 9.00
N THR A 376 16.00 -9.92 8.42
CA THR A 376 15.05 -8.81 8.25
C THR A 376 14.35 -8.50 9.58
N ARG A 377 14.13 -7.21 9.87
CA ARG A 377 13.44 -6.71 11.06
C ARG A 377 12.39 -5.67 10.66
N VAL A 378 11.11 -5.95 10.76
CA VAL A 378 10.04 -4.99 10.43
C VAL A 378 9.55 -4.34 11.70
N LEU A 379 9.85 -3.06 11.87
CA LEU A 379 9.50 -2.30 13.07
C LEU A 379 8.22 -1.49 12.88
N PHE A 380 8.13 -0.84 11.72
CA PHE A 380 7.13 0.14 11.41
C PHE A 380 6.42 -0.25 10.12
N ARG A 381 5.17 0.17 10.00
CA ARG A 381 4.45 0.25 8.73
C ARG A 381 3.97 1.68 8.55
N ILE A 382 3.87 2.12 7.30
CA ILE A 382 3.63 3.52 6.94
C ILE A 382 2.26 3.70 6.30
N GLY A 383 1.62 4.83 6.58
CA GLY A 383 0.35 5.21 5.99
C GLY A 383 -0.15 6.54 6.55
N ASP A 384 -0.87 7.32 5.75
CA ASP A 384 -1.43 8.60 6.18
C ASP A 384 -2.69 8.39 7.04
N PHE A 385 -2.48 7.94 8.27
CA PHE A 385 -3.56 7.63 9.21
C PHE A 385 -4.29 8.90 9.66
N SER A 386 -3.57 9.99 9.86
CA SER A 386 -4.13 11.28 10.27
C SER A 386 -4.82 12.06 9.14
N GLN A 387 -4.66 11.60 7.89
CA GLN A 387 -5.18 12.21 6.66
C GLN A 387 -4.74 13.68 6.48
N ASN A 388 -3.51 14.00 6.87
CA ASN A 388 -2.99 15.36 6.82
C ASN A 388 -2.04 15.59 5.63
N GLY A 389 -1.74 14.56 4.83
CA GLY A 389 -0.81 14.59 3.70
C GLY A 389 0.61 14.17 4.06
N PHE A 390 0.88 13.87 5.32
CA PHE A 390 2.18 13.47 5.84
C PHE A 390 2.06 12.05 6.41
N PRO A 391 2.70 11.04 5.81
CA PRO A 391 2.56 9.65 6.23
C PRO A 391 2.98 9.41 7.68
N ASP A 392 2.15 8.69 8.43
CA ASP A 392 2.36 8.32 9.83
C ASP A 392 2.93 6.89 9.93
N LEU A 393 3.44 6.52 11.11
CA LEU A 393 3.95 5.18 11.37
C LEU A 393 3.09 4.44 12.39
N ILE A 394 2.97 3.12 12.23
CA ILE A 394 2.43 2.21 13.25
C ILE A 394 3.46 1.17 13.65
N ALA A 395 3.55 0.88 14.94
CA ALA A 395 4.41 -0.17 15.49
C ALA A 395 3.75 -0.88 16.67
N THR A 396 4.19 -2.11 16.93
CA THR A 396 3.83 -2.84 18.15
C THR A 396 4.81 -2.50 19.27
N ILE A 397 4.32 -1.82 20.31
CA ILE A 397 5.15 -1.23 21.37
C ILE A 397 4.61 -1.62 22.75
N SER A 398 5.50 -1.73 23.74
CA SER A 398 5.16 -1.66 25.16
C SER A 398 5.69 -0.35 25.74
N LEU A 399 4.81 0.36 26.46
CA LEU A 399 5.15 1.61 27.15
C LEU A 399 5.32 1.32 28.64
N SER A 400 6.48 1.69 29.19
CA SER A 400 6.83 1.54 30.61
C SER A 400 6.64 0.12 31.17
N GLY A 401 6.86 -0.92 30.34
CA GLY A 401 6.69 -2.32 30.73
C GLY A 401 5.25 -2.82 30.75
N GLY A 402 4.31 -2.07 30.15
CA GLY A 402 2.93 -2.47 29.98
C GLY A 402 2.71 -3.53 28.89
N MET A 403 1.46 -3.67 28.45
CA MET A 403 1.07 -4.64 27.42
C MET A 403 1.60 -4.24 26.04
N LYS A 404 1.81 -5.23 25.16
CA LYS A 404 2.11 -5.01 23.74
C LYS A 404 0.85 -4.56 23.03
N ILE A 405 0.87 -3.35 22.47
CA ILE A 405 -0.26 -2.72 21.80
C ILE A 405 0.21 -2.04 20.50
N PRO A 406 -0.69 -1.89 19.50
CA PRO A 406 -0.40 -1.06 18.35
C PRO A 406 -0.37 0.41 18.77
N LEU A 407 0.64 1.13 18.33
CA LEU A 407 0.87 2.53 18.66
C LEU A 407 1.18 3.32 17.39
N ILE A 408 0.59 4.50 17.27
CA ILE A 408 0.78 5.39 16.13
C ILE A 408 1.76 6.50 16.50
N LEU A 409 2.74 6.71 15.63
CA LEU A 409 3.65 7.85 15.64
C LEU A 409 3.23 8.79 14.51
N GLU A 410 2.81 10.00 14.87
CA GLU A 410 2.37 11.01 13.92
C GLU A 410 3.58 11.75 13.32
N ASN A 411 3.54 12.00 12.00
CA ASN A 411 4.52 12.82 11.32
C ASN A 411 4.20 14.31 11.53
N VAL A 412 5.07 14.99 12.27
CA VAL A 412 4.88 16.39 12.66
C VAL A 412 6.08 17.24 12.28
N ILE A 413 5.88 18.55 12.21
CA ILE A 413 6.96 19.50 11.98
C ILE A 413 7.94 19.46 13.17
N ASP A 414 9.23 19.35 12.87
CA ASP A 414 10.30 19.56 13.84
C ASP A 414 10.62 21.06 13.91
N THR A 415 10.20 21.70 15.01
CA THR A 415 10.43 23.14 15.23
C THR A 415 11.86 23.45 15.70
N ASN A 416 12.72 22.44 15.89
CA ASN A 416 14.09 22.64 16.34
C ASN A 416 14.99 23.08 15.17
N THR A 417 15.60 24.27 15.27
CA THR A 417 16.50 24.82 14.24
C THR A 417 17.78 24.00 14.02
N ALA A 418 18.10 23.06 14.91
CA ALA A 418 19.22 22.14 14.76
C ALA A 418 18.85 20.83 14.00
N ALA A 419 17.59 20.65 13.62
CA ALA A 419 17.15 19.45 12.93
C ALA A 419 17.66 19.42 11.48
N ASN A 420 18.27 18.30 11.09
CA ASN A 420 18.77 18.08 9.72
C ASN A 420 17.63 17.89 8.69
N PHE A 421 16.40 17.68 9.17
CA PHE A 421 15.17 17.50 8.40
C PHE A 421 14.03 18.19 9.16
N ASN A 422 13.07 18.77 8.45
CA ASN A 422 12.00 19.61 9.03
C ASN A 422 10.82 18.82 9.62
N ARG A 423 10.88 17.48 9.59
CA ARG A 423 9.89 16.57 10.16
C ARG A 423 10.50 15.66 11.22
N LYS A 424 9.64 15.25 12.16
CA LYS A 424 9.92 14.22 13.16
C LYS A 424 8.70 13.32 13.35
N TYR A 425 8.91 12.14 13.90
CA TYR A 425 7.81 11.28 14.35
C TYR A 425 7.62 11.44 15.85
N GLU A 426 6.43 11.82 16.29
CA GLU A 426 6.09 11.91 17.71
C GLU A 426 4.94 10.98 18.08
N LEU A 427 4.94 10.49 19.32
CA LEU A 427 3.83 9.72 19.85
C LEU A 427 2.52 10.53 19.77
N SER A 428 1.48 9.97 19.12
CA SER A 428 0.19 10.64 18.96
C SER A 428 -0.36 11.10 20.32
N LYS A 429 -0.66 12.40 20.41
CA LYS A 429 -1.21 13.07 21.61
C LYS A 429 -2.71 12.89 21.76
N LYS A 430 -3.41 12.50 20.68
CA LYS A 430 -4.85 12.23 20.74
C LYS A 430 -5.05 11.07 21.71
N PRO A 431 -6.08 11.10 22.58
CA PRO A 431 -6.41 9.91 23.35
C PRO A 431 -6.64 8.83 22.31
N GLN A 432 -5.78 7.81 22.29
CA GLN A 432 -5.95 6.59 21.52
C GLN A 432 -7.25 5.99 22.06
N ARG A 433 -8.38 6.45 21.52
CA ARG A 433 -9.72 6.28 22.06
C ARG A 433 -9.98 4.79 22.02
N ILE A 434 -9.66 4.14 23.13
CA ILE A 434 -10.07 2.79 23.46
C ILE A 434 -9.43 1.78 22.48
N LEU A 435 -8.12 1.55 22.61
CA LEU A 435 -7.66 0.17 22.52
C LEU A 435 -8.60 -0.61 23.43
N GLN A 436 -9.46 -1.46 22.86
CA GLN A 436 -10.40 -2.27 23.63
C GLN A 436 -9.62 -2.86 24.81
N LYS A 437 -10.22 -2.93 26.00
CA LYS A 437 -9.56 -3.51 27.19
C LYS A 437 -9.01 -4.93 26.95
N ASP A 438 -9.43 -5.55 25.85
CA ASP A 438 -9.12 -6.88 25.38
C ASP A 438 -7.94 -6.94 24.37
N VAL A 439 -7.40 -5.81 23.89
CA VAL A 439 -6.21 -5.81 23.00
C VAL A 439 -4.96 -6.05 23.82
N GLN A 440 -4.52 -7.30 23.88
CA GLN A 440 -3.32 -7.69 24.61
C GLN A 440 -2.47 -8.66 23.79
N ASN A 441 -1.16 -8.64 24.05
CA ASN A 441 -0.20 -9.56 23.44
C ASN A 441 -0.20 -9.53 21.90
N VAL A 442 -0.27 -8.31 21.35
CA VAL A 442 -0.15 -8.06 19.92
C VAL A 442 1.25 -8.46 19.44
N ARG A 443 1.28 -9.15 18.30
CA ARG A 443 2.49 -9.58 17.58
C ARG A 443 2.81 -8.66 16.41
N LEU A 444 1.78 -8.19 15.73
CA LEU A 444 1.87 -7.42 14.51
C LEU A 444 0.75 -6.39 14.45
N SER A 445 1.05 -5.24 13.87
CA SER A 445 0.08 -4.18 13.60
C SER A 445 0.33 -3.54 12.24
N ALA A 446 -0.72 -3.27 11.48
CA ALA A 446 -0.67 -2.62 10.18
C ALA A 446 -1.86 -1.70 9.97
N PHE A 447 -1.70 -0.68 9.12
CA PHE A 447 -2.83 0.10 8.64
C PHE A 447 -3.62 -0.68 7.59
N PHE A 448 -4.94 -0.61 7.67
CA PHE A 448 -5.84 -1.32 6.76
C PHE A 448 -7.13 -0.52 6.60
N ASP A 449 -7.67 -0.38 5.39
CA ASP A 449 -8.95 0.33 5.15
C ASP A 449 -10.12 -0.67 5.21
N LEU A 450 -10.69 -0.89 6.40
CA LEU A 450 -11.61 -1.99 6.63
C LEU A 450 -12.98 -1.80 5.97
N LYS A 451 -13.36 -0.56 5.69
CA LYS A 451 -14.64 -0.22 5.04
C LYS A 451 -14.46 0.21 3.60
N GLU A 452 -13.22 0.17 3.10
CA GLU A 452 -12.87 0.68 1.77
C GLU A 452 -13.29 2.15 1.57
N ASP A 453 -13.34 2.91 2.68
CA ASP A 453 -13.90 4.27 2.76
C ASP A 453 -12.83 5.37 2.81
N GLY A 454 -11.55 4.99 2.64
CA GLY A 454 -10.41 5.91 2.65
C GLY A 454 -9.91 6.28 4.04
N ASN A 455 -10.58 5.84 5.11
CA ASN A 455 -10.10 5.98 6.48
C ASN A 455 -9.31 4.73 6.87
N LEU A 456 -7.99 4.86 6.99
CA LEU A 456 -7.18 3.78 7.55
C LEU A 456 -7.63 3.42 8.98
N ASP A 457 -7.96 2.17 9.18
CA ASP A 457 -8.12 1.45 10.45
C ASP A 457 -6.83 0.72 10.82
N ILE A 458 -6.86 -0.04 11.91
CA ILE A 458 -5.72 -0.84 12.36
C ILE A 458 -6.09 -2.32 12.29
N MET A 459 -5.36 -3.09 11.49
CA MET A 459 -5.33 -4.55 11.58
C MET A 459 -4.24 -4.96 12.57
N TYR A 460 -4.52 -5.93 13.42
CA TYR A 460 -3.52 -6.49 14.32
C TYR A 460 -3.64 -8.00 14.46
N GLU A 461 -2.49 -8.64 14.62
CA GLU A 461 -2.38 -10.06 14.96
C GLU A 461 -1.99 -10.18 16.44
N TYR A 462 -2.63 -11.09 17.16
CA TYR A 462 -2.36 -11.35 18.57
C TYR A 462 -2.39 -12.85 18.86
N GLU A 463 -1.82 -13.25 20.01
CA GLU A 463 -1.91 -14.63 20.45
C GLU A 463 -3.24 -14.87 21.18
N GLY A 464 -4.13 -15.64 20.56
CA GLY A 464 -5.39 -16.07 21.14
C GLY A 464 -5.28 -17.42 21.87
N PRO A 465 -6.40 -17.91 22.45
CA PRO A 465 -6.42 -19.16 23.21
C PRO A 465 -6.02 -20.41 22.43
N ASN A 466 -6.27 -20.41 21.11
CA ASN A 466 -6.06 -21.56 20.22
C ASN A 466 -4.94 -21.30 19.18
N GLY A 467 -4.09 -20.29 19.39
CA GLY A 467 -3.04 -19.88 18.47
C GLY A 467 -3.23 -18.43 17.95
N PRO A 468 -2.53 -18.05 16.87
CA PRO A 468 -2.60 -16.69 16.34
C PRO A 468 -4.00 -16.36 15.83
N MET A 469 -4.43 -15.13 16.07
CA MET A 469 -5.71 -14.57 15.61
C MET A 469 -5.50 -13.16 15.07
N ILE A 470 -6.36 -12.77 14.13
CA ILE A 470 -6.37 -11.43 13.51
C ILE A 470 -7.64 -10.72 13.95
N ASN A 471 -7.53 -9.44 14.29
CA ASN A 471 -8.67 -8.59 14.57
C ASN A 471 -8.36 -7.14 14.17
N PHE A 472 -9.35 -6.26 14.25
CA PHE A 472 -9.28 -4.89 13.77
C PHE A 472 -9.74 -3.88 14.82
N ILE A 473 -9.17 -2.68 14.76
CA ILE A 473 -9.61 -1.51 15.52
C ILE A 473 -10.19 -0.53 14.51
N LYS A 474 -11.50 -0.33 14.57
CA LYS A 474 -12.21 0.64 13.72
C LYS A 474 -11.90 2.07 14.19
N CYS A 475 -11.59 2.95 13.25
CA CYS A 475 -11.13 4.31 13.46
C CYS A 475 -11.96 5.32 12.63
N ASP A 476 -13.29 5.27 12.80
CA ASP A 476 -14.28 6.00 11.99
C ASP A 476 -14.24 7.55 12.12
N ASP A 477 -13.73 8.10 13.21
CA ASP A 477 -13.80 9.54 13.51
C ASP A 477 -12.45 10.24 13.34
N LYS A 478 -12.14 10.67 12.12
CA LYS A 478 -10.95 11.50 11.80
C LYS A 478 -11.26 13.00 11.74
N GLY A 479 -12.51 13.39 12.02
CA GLY A 479 -13.01 14.76 11.86
C GLY A 479 -13.25 15.13 10.40
N ASP A 480 -13.20 16.43 10.08
CA ASP A 480 -13.48 16.95 8.73
C ASP A 480 -12.28 16.84 7.75
N THR A 481 -11.47 15.78 7.86
CA THR A 481 -10.39 15.53 6.90
C THR A 481 -10.93 14.86 5.64
N THR A 482 -10.22 15.06 4.53
CA THR A 482 -10.57 14.47 3.25
C THR A 482 -9.43 13.62 2.71
N PHE A 483 -9.73 12.73 1.78
CA PHE A 483 -8.73 11.85 1.16
C PHE A 483 -8.90 11.76 -0.36
N LEU A 484 -7.87 11.27 -1.03
CA LEU A 484 -7.94 10.74 -2.38
C LEU A 484 -7.31 9.35 -2.39
N LYS A 485 -8.10 8.36 -2.78
CA LYS A 485 -7.66 6.96 -2.94
C LYS A 485 -7.48 6.67 -4.42
N VAL A 486 -6.32 6.17 -4.83
CA VAL A 486 -6.07 5.81 -6.25
C VAL A 486 -5.60 4.36 -6.33
N GLN A 487 -6.22 3.62 -7.23
CA GLN A 487 -5.91 2.22 -7.54
C GLN A 487 -5.58 2.10 -9.00
N ILE A 488 -4.34 1.75 -9.29
CA ILE A 488 -3.88 1.37 -10.61
C ILE A 488 -3.80 -0.15 -10.65
N PHE A 489 -4.62 -0.75 -11.51
CA PHE A 489 -4.59 -2.18 -11.78
C PHE A 489 -3.81 -2.47 -13.06
N THR A 490 -3.30 -3.70 -13.20
CA THR A 490 -2.73 -4.16 -14.47
C THR A 490 -3.80 -4.16 -15.57
N GLY A 491 -3.36 -3.96 -16.82
CA GLY A 491 -4.25 -3.95 -17.98
C GLY A 491 -4.83 -5.35 -18.22
N PRO A 492 -6.15 -5.51 -18.43
CA PRO A 492 -6.71 -6.81 -18.75
C PRO A 492 -6.30 -7.19 -20.18
N GLU A 493 -5.58 -8.28 -20.32
CA GLU A 493 -5.18 -8.77 -21.63
C GLU A 493 -5.26 -10.27 -21.70
N CYS A 494 -6.42 -10.77 -22.06
CA CYS A 494 -6.54 -12.16 -22.45
C CYS A 494 -7.53 -12.28 -23.60
N SER A 495 -7.24 -13.21 -24.50
CA SER A 495 -8.08 -13.47 -25.66
C SER A 495 -9.48 -13.82 -25.19
N SER A 496 -10.49 -13.30 -25.91
CA SER A 496 -11.91 -13.43 -25.57
C SER A 496 -12.29 -14.82 -25.01
N GLY A 497 -12.62 -14.88 -23.72
CA GLY A 497 -13.02 -16.09 -23.00
C GLY A 497 -11.93 -16.76 -22.13
N GLN A 498 -10.70 -16.22 -22.11
CA GLN A 498 -9.59 -16.77 -21.33
C GLN A 498 -9.28 -16.03 -20.02
N CYS A 499 -9.75 -14.79 -19.84
CA CYS A 499 -9.56 -14.07 -18.59
C CYS A 499 -10.39 -14.66 -17.44
N CYS A 500 -9.97 -14.43 -16.20
CA CYS A 500 -10.86 -14.37 -15.03
C CYS A 500 -11.83 -13.17 -15.11
N ASP A 501 -12.41 -12.92 -16.28
CA ASP A 501 -13.38 -11.86 -16.47
C ASP A 501 -14.72 -12.27 -15.84
N PRO A 502 -15.47 -11.30 -15.31
CA PRO A 502 -16.79 -11.59 -14.80
C PRO A 502 -17.67 -12.20 -15.90
N GLU A 503 -18.27 -13.36 -15.63
CA GLU A 503 -19.07 -14.16 -16.57
C GLU A 503 -20.24 -13.38 -17.19
N THR A 504 -20.70 -12.30 -16.54
CA THR A 504 -21.85 -11.50 -16.98
C THR A 504 -21.50 -10.04 -17.25
N GLU A 505 -22.17 -9.45 -18.24
CA GLU A 505 -22.03 -8.04 -18.63
C GLU A 505 -22.40 -7.08 -17.49
N SER A 506 -23.31 -7.48 -16.60
CA SER A 506 -23.63 -6.77 -15.35
C SER A 506 -22.46 -6.75 -14.38
N SER A 507 -21.71 -7.86 -14.25
CA SER A 507 -20.55 -7.92 -13.38
C SER A 507 -19.34 -7.17 -13.95
N ARG A 508 -19.19 -7.04 -15.28
CA ARG A 508 -18.17 -6.17 -15.92
C ARG A 508 -18.42 -4.67 -15.73
N ARG A 509 -19.67 -4.27 -15.44
CA ARG A 509 -19.96 -2.87 -15.06
C ARG A 509 -19.49 -2.57 -13.64
N VAL A 510 -19.44 -3.58 -12.78
CA VAL A 510 -19.08 -3.47 -11.35
C VAL A 510 -17.58 -3.72 -11.13
N LYS A 511 -17.01 -4.73 -11.78
CA LYS A 511 -15.60 -5.15 -11.66
C LYS A 511 -14.77 -4.50 -12.78
N ILE A 512 -13.75 -3.73 -12.42
CA ILE A 512 -12.95 -2.91 -13.33
C ILE A 512 -11.49 -3.36 -13.27
N GLY A 513 -10.93 -3.74 -14.41
CA GLY A 513 -9.53 -4.16 -14.51
C GLY A 513 -9.32 -5.57 -13.96
N SER A 514 -8.05 -5.93 -13.74
CA SER A 514 -7.66 -7.24 -13.24
C SER A 514 -7.92 -7.44 -11.75
N GLY A 515 -8.12 -6.37 -10.96
CA GLY A 515 -8.09 -6.41 -9.49
C GLY A 515 -6.68 -6.51 -8.90
N ILE A 516 -5.67 -6.65 -9.77
CA ILE A 516 -4.28 -6.89 -9.37
C ILE A 516 -3.57 -5.54 -9.41
N ALA A 517 -3.12 -5.09 -8.24
CA ALA A 517 -2.39 -3.83 -8.10
C ALA A 517 -1.10 -3.87 -8.93
N TRP A 518 -0.91 -2.87 -9.79
CA TRP A 518 0.26 -2.80 -10.65
C TRP A 518 1.51 -2.43 -9.82
N GLN A 519 2.43 -3.38 -9.67
CA GLN A 519 3.59 -3.24 -8.80
C GLN A 519 4.57 -2.20 -9.37
N GLY A 520 4.93 -1.19 -8.57
CA GLY A 520 5.79 -0.09 -9.02
C GLY A 520 5.07 1.02 -9.79
N ALA A 521 3.74 0.96 -9.95
CA ALA A 521 2.98 2.10 -10.45
C ALA A 521 2.93 3.23 -9.43
N CYS A 522 3.12 4.48 -9.88
CA CYS A 522 3.25 5.65 -9.03
C CYS A 522 2.20 6.70 -9.36
N VAL A 523 1.74 7.40 -8.33
CA VAL A 523 0.79 8.51 -8.44
C VAL A 523 1.42 9.73 -7.82
N SER A 524 1.35 10.86 -8.52
CA SER A 524 1.67 12.16 -7.95
C SER A 524 0.44 13.06 -7.97
N ILE A 525 0.20 13.77 -6.88
CA ILE A 525 -0.88 14.76 -6.80
C ILE A 525 -0.29 16.15 -6.67
N ARG A 526 -1.01 17.12 -7.22
CA ARG A 526 -0.74 18.54 -7.06
C ARG A 526 -2.04 19.23 -6.64
N MET A 527 -2.00 19.94 -5.51
CA MET A 527 -3.17 20.63 -4.97
C MET A 527 -2.81 21.90 -4.23
N ALA A 528 -3.72 22.88 -4.23
CA ALA A 528 -3.61 24.01 -3.34
C ALA A 528 -3.78 23.53 -1.89
N ASP A 529 -2.83 23.86 -1.03
CA ASP A 529 -2.91 23.54 0.39
C ASP A 529 -2.59 24.79 1.22
N SER A 530 -3.40 24.99 2.24
CA SER A 530 -3.32 26.11 3.19
C SER A 530 -2.70 25.67 4.52
N GLY A 531 -2.39 24.38 4.68
CA GLY A 531 -1.91 23.76 5.90
C GLY A 531 -0.38 23.64 5.98
N GLN A 532 0.18 23.90 7.17
CA GLN A 532 1.54 23.51 7.58
C GLN A 532 2.70 23.95 6.65
N GLY A 533 2.90 25.27 6.52
CA GLY A 533 4.21 25.97 6.60
C GLY A 533 5.39 25.64 5.66
N LEU A 534 5.34 24.58 4.85
CA LEU A 534 6.46 24.12 4.01
C LEU A 534 6.10 24.06 2.52
N ILE A 535 4.89 24.48 2.19
CA ILE A 535 4.34 24.41 0.85
C ILE A 535 4.93 25.57 0.01
N GLU A 536 5.79 25.26 -0.95
CA GLU A 536 6.23 26.25 -1.94
C GLU A 536 5.01 26.84 -2.64
N GLN A 537 4.85 28.16 -2.56
CA GLN A 537 3.83 28.93 -3.28
C GLN A 537 2.36 28.57 -2.95
N GLY A 538 2.09 27.82 -1.87
CA GLY A 538 0.74 27.36 -1.51
C GLY A 538 0.22 26.16 -2.31
N MET A 539 1.10 25.49 -3.06
CA MET A 539 0.83 24.25 -3.79
C MET A 539 1.58 23.06 -3.19
N ARG A 540 0.85 22.07 -2.68
CA ARG A 540 1.42 20.81 -2.18
C ARG A 540 1.51 19.80 -3.31
N ASN A 541 2.68 19.19 -3.43
CA ASN A 541 2.88 18.01 -4.25
C ASN A 541 3.01 16.79 -3.33
N ALA A 542 2.52 15.64 -3.74
CA ALA A 542 2.82 14.40 -3.03
C ALA A 542 3.05 13.30 -4.07
N LEU A 543 3.90 12.32 -3.73
CA LEU A 543 4.12 11.15 -4.56
C LEU A 543 4.02 9.86 -3.73
N GLN A 544 3.35 8.86 -4.27
CA GLN A 544 3.28 7.53 -3.66
C GLN A 544 3.23 6.45 -4.74
N CYS A 545 3.99 5.38 -4.54
CA CYS A 545 3.96 4.20 -5.41
C CYS A 545 3.22 3.03 -4.75
N GLN A 546 2.55 2.22 -5.56
CA GLN A 546 1.86 1.01 -5.15
C GLN A 546 2.87 -0.11 -4.91
N ILE A 547 2.82 -0.66 -3.69
CA ILE A 547 3.53 -1.87 -3.28
C ILE A 547 5.05 -1.85 -3.59
N PRO A 548 5.84 -0.91 -3.02
CA PRO A 548 7.27 -0.74 -3.33
C PRO A 548 8.22 -1.86 -2.84
N GLN A 549 7.70 -2.99 -2.35
CA GLN A 549 8.45 -4.18 -1.90
C GLN A 549 9.58 -3.95 -0.87
N THR A 550 9.30 -3.53 0.36
CA THR A 550 10.35 -3.13 1.33
C THR A 550 10.78 -4.18 2.36
N SER A 551 10.06 -5.30 2.48
CA SER A 551 10.26 -6.25 3.57
C SER A 551 9.59 -7.61 3.36
N HIS A 552 9.69 -8.48 4.36
CA HIS A 552 8.78 -9.62 4.48
C HIS A 552 7.42 -9.17 5.02
N ARG A 553 6.35 -9.80 4.54
CA ARG A 553 4.96 -9.49 4.92
C ARG A 553 4.67 -7.98 4.91
N ILE A 554 4.66 -7.36 3.74
CA ILE A 554 4.60 -5.89 3.64
C ILE A 554 3.26 -5.30 4.08
N LEU A 555 2.15 -6.04 3.88
CA LEU A 555 0.78 -5.61 4.25
C LEU A 555 0.46 -4.16 3.83
N HIS A 556 1.06 -3.69 2.74
CA HIS A 556 0.67 -2.43 2.13
C HIS A 556 -0.68 -2.64 1.45
N ASN A 557 -1.58 -1.68 1.66
CA ASN A 557 -2.84 -1.68 0.93
C ASN A 557 -2.57 -1.68 -0.59
N PRO A 558 -3.40 -2.35 -1.40
CA PRO A 558 -3.22 -2.47 -2.85
C PRO A 558 -3.60 -1.16 -3.60
N PHE A 559 -3.39 -0.02 -2.97
CA PHE A 559 -3.75 1.31 -3.44
C PHE A 559 -2.86 2.37 -2.78
N VAL A 560 -2.80 3.55 -3.41
CA VAL A 560 -2.21 4.74 -2.79
C VAL A 560 -3.30 5.58 -2.15
N LEU A 561 -2.97 6.21 -1.03
CA LEU A 561 -3.91 7.00 -0.25
C LEU A 561 -3.23 8.31 0.15
N PHE A 562 -3.77 9.40 -0.37
CA PHE A 562 -3.36 10.75 0.00
C PHE A 562 -4.37 11.33 0.98
N GLY A 563 -3.93 11.66 2.20
CA GLY A 563 -4.69 12.54 3.07
C GLY A 563 -4.61 13.96 2.57
N LEU A 564 -5.75 14.61 2.38
CA LEU A 564 -5.82 15.95 1.81
C LEU A 564 -6.13 17.04 2.83
N SER A 565 -6.16 16.70 4.13
CA SER A 565 -6.52 17.64 5.20
C SER A 565 -7.93 18.25 5.00
N ARG A 566 -8.21 19.39 5.64
CA ARG A 566 -9.57 19.96 5.80
C ARG A 566 -10.00 20.97 4.71
N SER A 567 -9.24 21.15 3.64
CA SER A 567 -9.38 22.36 2.79
C SER A 567 -9.32 22.23 1.26
N PRO A 568 -9.15 21.06 0.60
CA PRO A 568 -9.18 21.06 -0.86
C PRO A 568 -10.63 21.23 -1.35
N ASN A 569 -10.86 22.20 -2.24
CA ASN A 569 -12.07 22.19 -3.06
C ASN A 569 -11.96 21.10 -4.14
N PHE A 570 -10.74 20.92 -4.68
CA PHE A 570 -10.37 19.92 -5.68
C PHE A 570 -8.87 19.66 -5.61
N VAL A 571 -8.45 18.48 -6.04
CA VAL A 571 -7.06 18.18 -6.40
C VAL A 571 -6.86 18.67 -7.83
N GLU A 572 -5.88 19.55 -8.06
CA GLU A 572 -5.70 20.21 -9.36
C GLU A 572 -5.32 19.21 -10.45
N GLU A 573 -4.31 18.40 -10.17
CA GLU A 573 -3.79 17.39 -11.06
C GLU A 573 -3.44 16.11 -10.29
N VAL A 574 -3.80 14.98 -10.87
CA VAL A 574 -3.41 13.64 -10.44
C VAL A 574 -2.65 13.02 -11.61
N HIS A 575 -1.33 12.95 -11.49
CA HIS A 575 -0.45 12.31 -12.46
C HIS A 575 -0.31 10.83 -12.12
N LEU A 576 -0.37 10.00 -13.13
CA LEU A 576 -0.38 8.54 -13.06
C LEU A 576 0.81 8.04 -13.88
N GLY A 577 1.58 7.11 -13.34
CA GLY A 577 2.64 6.44 -14.08
C GLY A 577 2.77 4.97 -13.73
N GLY A 578 3.29 4.21 -14.69
CA GLY A 578 3.62 2.80 -14.54
C GLY A 578 5.10 2.54 -14.86
N PRO A 579 5.62 1.36 -14.50
CA PRO A 579 6.97 0.94 -14.87
C PRO A 579 7.23 1.09 -16.38
N ARG A 580 8.47 1.38 -16.77
CA ARG A 580 8.80 1.68 -18.16
C ARG A 580 8.66 0.43 -19.05
N TRP A 581 7.99 0.58 -20.20
CA TRP A 581 7.98 -0.43 -21.29
C TRP A 581 9.00 -0.05 -22.39
N PRO A 582 10.12 -0.79 -22.50
CA PRO A 582 11.17 -0.61 -23.50
C PRO A 582 10.72 -0.44 -24.94
N GLU A 583 9.73 -1.21 -25.38
CA GLU A 583 9.27 -1.16 -26.77
C GLU A 583 8.34 0.05 -27.05
N LEU A 584 7.82 0.72 -26.00
CA LEU A 584 6.92 1.87 -26.18
C LEU A 584 7.68 3.12 -26.65
N GLY A 585 8.97 3.21 -26.33
CA GLY A 585 9.81 4.38 -26.62
C GLY A 585 9.44 5.66 -25.86
N LYS A 586 8.44 5.63 -24.98
CA LYS A 586 8.01 6.75 -24.13
C LYS A 586 7.61 6.25 -22.73
N LEU A 587 7.60 7.17 -21.75
CA LEU A 587 7.10 6.89 -20.40
C LEU A 587 5.61 6.52 -20.42
N GLN A 588 5.24 5.54 -19.59
CA GLN A 588 3.86 5.13 -19.40
C GLN A 588 3.20 6.06 -18.38
N LYS A 589 2.64 7.18 -18.84
CA LYS A 589 1.99 8.16 -17.96
C LYS A 589 0.72 8.76 -18.53
N ASP A 590 -0.16 9.17 -17.63
CA ASP A 590 -1.35 9.96 -17.92
C ASP A 590 -1.64 10.93 -16.76
N PHE A 591 -2.63 11.81 -16.91
CA PHE A 591 -3.05 12.70 -15.84
C PHE A 591 -4.55 12.96 -15.86
N ILE A 592 -5.12 13.21 -14.67
CA ILE A 592 -6.51 13.60 -14.49
C ILE A 592 -6.54 14.96 -13.79
N ARG A 593 -7.41 15.86 -14.25
CA ARG A 593 -7.55 17.21 -13.68
C ARG A 593 -8.81 17.34 -12.84
N GLN A 594 -8.73 18.19 -11.82
CA GLN A 594 -9.88 18.64 -11.01
C GLN A 594 -10.67 17.47 -10.38
N ILE A 595 -9.98 16.65 -9.59
CA ILE A 595 -10.61 15.56 -8.84
C ILE A 595 -11.23 16.09 -7.55
N VAL A 596 -12.45 15.68 -7.27
CA VAL A 596 -13.15 16.02 -6.02
C VAL A 596 -12.59 15.16 -4.87
N PRO A 597 -12.32 15.73 -3.68
CA PRO A 597 -11.93 14.96 -2.50
C PRO A 597 -12.97 13.91 -2.07
N ASN A 598 -12.57 13.01 -1.16
CA ASN A 598 -13.38 11.86 -0.70
C ASN A 598 -13.79 10.94 -1.85
N SER A 599 -12.87 10.76 -2.79
CA SER A 599 -13.08 9.93 -3.96
C SER A 599 -12.06 8.81 -4.04
N ARG A 600 -12.51 7.75 -4.68
CA ARG A 600 -11.73 6.60 -5.08
C ARG A 600 -11.64 6.61 -6.59
N VAL A 601 -10.43 6.62 -7.12
CA VAL A 601 -10.15 6.59 -8.56
C VAL A 601 -9.55 5.23 -8.90
N ILE A 602 -10.23 4.47 -9.75
CA ILE A 602 -9.70 3.24 -10.31
C ILE A 602 -9.18 3.55 -11.71
N VAL A 603 -7.96 3.12 -11.99
CA VAL A 603 -7.21 3.41 -13.20
C VAL A 603 -6.73 2.10 -13.81
N ILE A 604 -6.88 1.97 -15.12
CA ILE A 604 -6.32 0.86 -15.90
C ILE A 604 -5.47 1.45 -17.04
N PRO A 605 -4.20 1.05 -17.17
CA PRO A 605 -3.36 1.40 -18.31
C PRO A 605 -3.85 0.71 -19.59
N PRO A 606 -3.38 1.16 -20.76
CA PRO A 606 -3.61 0.43 -22.01
C PRO A 606 -2.92 -0.95 -21.97
N GLY A 607 -3.56 -1.99 -22.52
CA GLY A 607 -2.99 -3.34 -22.63
C GLY A 607 -1.89 -3.45 -23.69
N LEU A 608 -1.11 -4.55 -23.70
CA LEU A 608 0.02 -4.81 -24.60
C LEU A 608 -0.37 -4.80 -26.08
N GLN A 609 -1.52 -5.38 -26.43
CA GLN A 609 -2.00 -5.47 -27.81
C GLN A 609 -2.43 -4.13 -28.42
N ASP A 610 -2.93 -3.19 -27.62
CA ASP A 610 -3.35 -1.86 -28.09
C ASP A 610 -2.82 -0.75 -27.18
N ARG A 611 -1.49 -0.63 -27.12
CA ARG A 611 -0.79 0.45 -26.40
C ARG A 611 -1.01 1.85 -26.99
N SER A 612 -1.76 1.97 -28.09
CA SER A 612 -2.21 3.25 -28.63
C SER A 612 -3.47 3.78 -27.92
N ALA A 613 -4.15 2.93 -27.16
CA ALA A 613 -5.32 3.29 -26.39
C ALA A 613 -4.99 4.25 -25.24
N ASN A 614 -5.99 5.03 -24.84
CA ASN A 614 -5.89 5.90 -23.68
C ASN A 614 -6.05 5.07 -22.39
N TRP A 615 -5.47 5.57 -21.31
CA TRP A 615 -5.75 5.04 -19.98
C TRP A 615 -7.24 5.20 -19.68
N THR A 616 -7.80 4.23 -18.97
CA THR A 616 -9.20 4.29 -18.54
C THR A 616 -9.25 4.59 -17.05
N SER A 617 -10.09 5.54 -16.66
CA SER A 617 -10.29 5.91 -15.26
C SER A 617 -11.77 5.91 -14.89
N ARG A 618 -12.10 5.46 -13.69
CA ARG A 618 -13.44 5.55 -13.10
C ARG A 618 -13.36 6.19 -11.72
N LEU A 619 -14.19 7.21 -11.53
CA LEU A 619 -14.29 7.97 -10.30
C LEU A 619 -15.49 7.49 -9.49
N TYR A 620 -15.24 7.04 -8.26
CA TYR A 620 -16.23 6.71 -7.26
C TYR A 620 -16.20 7.78 -6.18
N VAL A 621 -17.34 8.43 -5.94
CA VAL A 621 -17.45 9.45 -4.89
C VAL A 621 -18.10 8.79 -3.68
N THR A 622 -17.42 8.81 -2.54
CA THR A 622 -18.01 8.29 -1.30
C THR A 622 -19.10 9.26 -0.83
N PRO A 623 -20.37 8.80 -0.72
CA PRO A 623 -21.45 9.69 -0.32
C PRO A 623 -21.29 10.04 1.16
N SER A 624 -21.13 11.34 1.46
CA SER A 624 -21.14 11.79 2.86
C SER A 624 -22.49 11.46 3.52
N ARG A 625 -22.45 10.95 4.76
CA ARG A 625 -23.66 10.66 5.56
C ARG A 625 -24.58 11.89 5.72
N LEU A 626 -24.02 13.09 5.59
CA LEU A 626 -24.76 14.35 5.66
C LEU A 626 -25.55 14.69 4.40
N ILE A 627 -25.34 14.01 3.28
CA ILE A 627 -26.03 14.30 2.01
C ILE A 627 -27.54 14.09 2.17
N ILE A 628 -27.96 12.97 2.77
CA ILE A 628 -29.39 12.67 2.97
C ILE A 628 -30.03 13.72 3.87
N LEU A 629 -29.36 14.07 4.97
CA LEU A 629 -29.85 15.10 5.90
C LEU A 629 -29.94 16.47 5.21
N SER A 630 -28.94 16.83 4.40
CA SER A 630 -28.90 18.10 3.65
C SER A 630 -29.99 18.15 2.58
N ILE A 631 -30.23 17.06 1.86
CA ILE A 631 -31.34 16.94 0.90
C ILE A 631 -32.67 17.11 1.62
N LEU A 632 -32.86 16.46 2.77
CA LEU A 632 -34.09 16.60 3.57
C LEU A 632 -34.31 18.04 4.02
N VAL A 633 -33.25 18.73 4.46
CA VAL A 633 -33.31 20.15 4.85
C VAL A 633 -33.62 21.05 3.65
N MET A 634 -32.98 20.83 2.49
CA MET A 634 -33.26 21.58 1.27
C MET A 634 -34.70 21.38 0.80
N VAL A 635 -35.20 20.14 0.78
CA VAL A 635 -36.57 19.82 0.38
C VAL A 635 -37.57 20.48 1.34
N SER A 636 -37.31 20.42 2.65
CA SER A 636 -38.10 21.11 3.67
C SER A 636 -38.16 22.62 3.43
N MET A 637 -37.02 23.26 3.17
CA MET A 637 -36.94 24.69 2.90
C MET A 637 -37.68 25.08 1.61
N CYS A 638 -37.56 24.28 0.56
CA CYS A 638 -38.30 24.47 -0.69
C CYS A 638 -39.82 24.37 -0.49
N ILE A 639 -40.29 23.40 0.29
CA ILE A 639 -41.73 23.25 0.60
C ILE A 639 -42.25 24.47 1.38
N ILE A 640 -41.49 24.96 2.36
CA ILE A 640 -41.86 26.15 3.14
C ILE A 640 -41.98 27.38 2.22
N LEU A 641 -41.03 27.57 1.31
CA LEU A 641 -41.07 28.67 0.33
C LEU A 641 -42.27 28.55 -0.61
N LEU A 642 -42.59 27.35 -1.11
CA LEU A 642 -43.75 27.12 -1.97
C LEU A 642 -45.07 27.42 -1.25
N VAL A 643 -45.20 27.04 0.02
CA VAL A 643 -46.40 27.33 0.84
C VAL A 643 -46.53 28.84 1.06
N LEU A 644 -45.43 29.55 1.32
CA LEU A 644 -45.41 31.01 1.45
C LEU A 644 -45.85 31.70 0.17
N ILE A 645 -45.30 31.28 -0.98
CA ILE A 645 -45.67 31.80 -2.29
C ILE A 645 -47.15 31.55 -2.57
N ALA A 646 -47.65 30.34 -2.31
CA ALA A 646 -49.07 30.00 -2.49
C ALA A 646 -49.98 30.84 -1.59
N ALA A 647 -49.61 31.04 -0.33
CA ALA A 647 -50.38 31.86 0.61
C ALA A 647 -50.43 33.33 0.18
N LEU A 648 -49.30 33.89 -0.26
CA LEU A 648 -49.23 35.25 -0.80
C LEU A 648 -50.08 35.38 -2.07
N HIS A 649 -49.99 34.41 -2.98
CA HIS A 649 -50.76 34.43 -4.21
C HIS A 649 -52.28 34.30 -3.96
N LEU A 650 -52.70 33.49 -3.00
CA LEU A 650 -54.11 33.42 -2.60
C LEU A 650 -54.60 34.74 -2.00
N ARG A 651 -53.76 35.42 -1.21
CA ARG A 651 -54.09 36.71 -0.61
C ARG A 651 -54.20 37.80 -1.68
N GLU A 652 -53.26 37.83 -2.62
CA GLU A 652 -53.30 38.71 -3.80
C GLU A 652 -54.59 38.47 -4.60
N ARG A 653 -54.92 37.20 -4.90
CA ARG A 653 -56.15 36.86 -5.62
C ARG A 653 -57.43 37.29 -4.90
N GLN A 654 -57.42 37.31 -3.57
CA GLN A 654 -58.54 37.84 -2.78
C GLN A 654 -58.61 39.36 -2.83
N GLN A 655 -57.46 40.03 -2.83
CA GLN A 655 -57.36 41.49 -2.96
C GLN A 655 -57.90 41.95 -4.33
N ASP A 656 -57.47 41.29 -5.42
CA ASP A 656 -57.94 41.56 -6.79
C ASP A 656 -59.46 41.39 -6.92
N LYS A 657 -60.03 40.37 -6.28
CA LYS A 657 -61.50 40.17 -6.28
C LYS A 657 -62.23 41.34 -5.61
N LYS A 658 -61.70 41.87 -4.50
CA LYS A 658 -62.28 43.02 -3.81
C LYS A 658 -62.16 44.30 -4.65
N GLU A 659 -61.02 44.51 -5.32
CA GLU A 659 -60.81 45.66 -6.20
C GLU A 659 -61.73 45.62 -7.42
N ARG A 660 -61.91 44.45 -8.06
CA ARG A 660 -62.87 44.28 -9.17
C ARG A 660 -64.31 44.57 -8.75
N GLN A 661 -64.72 44.14 -7.55
CA GLN A 661 -66.04 44.46 -6.99
C GLN A 661 -66.19 45.97 -6.73
N ALA A 662 -65.18 46.63 -6.19
CA ALA A 662 -65.18 48.07 -5.98
C ALA A 662 -65.27 48.85 -7.31
N GLN A 663 -64.57 48.40 -8.36
CA GLN A 663 -64.65 49.02 -9.69
C GLN A 663 -66.02 48.82 -10.36
N THR A 664 -66.63 47.63 -10.26
CA THR A 664 -67.98 47.39 -10.81
C THR A 664 -69.06 48.23 -10.12
N HIS A 665 -68.95 48.46 -8.81
CA HIS A 665 -69.82 49.41 -8.12
C HIS A 665 -69.60 50.87 -8.55
N ARG A 666 -68.40 51.25 -8.99
CA ARG A 666 -68.09 52.60 -9.48
C ARG A 666 -68.77 52.90 -10.82
N PHE A 667 -68.87 51.92 -11.71
CA PHE A 667 -69.57 52.07 -13.00
C PHE A 667 -71.08 52.25 -12.88
N HIS A 668 -71.71 51.79 -11.79
CA HIS A 668 -73.14 52.01 -11.56
C HIS A 668 -73.48 53.45 -11.12
N PHE A 669 -72.51 54.24 -10.67
CA PHE A 669 -72.72 55.64 -10.28
C PHE A 669 -72.43 56.66 -11.39
N ASP A 670 -71.72 56.28 -12.46
CA ASP A 670 -71.47 57.15 -13.63
C ASP A 670 -72.59 57.04 -14.71
N ALA A 671 -73.58 56.16 -14.52
CA ALA A 671 -74.67 55.91 -15.46
C ALA A 671 -76.07 56.36 -14.94
N MET A 672 -76.13 57.06 -13.81
CA MET A 672 -77.26 57.88 -13.35
C MET A 672 -76.86 59.35 -13.40
#